data_AF-A0A1H9ESR7-F1
#
_entry.id   AF-A0A1H9ESR7-F1
#
_cell.length_a   1.000
_cell.length_b   1.000
_cell.length_c   1.000
_cell.angle_alpha   90.00
_cell.angle_beta   90.00
_cell.angle_gamma   90.00
#
_symmetry.space_group_name_H-M   'P 1'
#
loop_
_entity.id
_entity.type
_entity.pdbx_description
1 polymer ?
#
loop_
_entity_poly.entity_id
_entity_poly.type
_entity_poly.pdbx_seq_one_letter_code
_entity_poly.pdbx_strand_id
1 'polypeptide(L)'
;MGWFSLRDLPKRRVVAGATFVAAVSLVVFLSLQGLERADKWGSVISALVALTSLWFVLPKPGPDAGKLLDALELDPLHTGDPREIGEYTLLGRVGSGATGNVFLGASGRLGQLVVVKVMGAEVAANPVSRERFRREIRSVDEVGRAAGGEFPTLLDSNADAERPWFATEYLPSRSLQELVTGPWRPAAVAWLAAAVARKLRLVHAKGLVHRDLKPANVLLGVEDLWIIDLGIAKNREDAGLTRHGAVGTVAFMSPEQARGTEEVTAASDVFSLGALLVHAATGTPPFGNDPDDTVRRILADEPDLSGLAGWDSALVALLRRCLDKDPARRPSLDEIIEVCTPFAGDAPAEVRARAAELGAAMAVARDQASAPPVPWWRQVRTRWTALAAVVALLAFAVVPLLASSREITALASCSTPPDTTVHIGVSADKSELFKEFAEKYGTRSADGHCVKVRITELNSGTAANTLARGWTESDGPRPDVWSPASSEWLDIARDRAAPGSNALAALQAQSRGPVVTSPLVVAMPKPMAETLGWPSTRDVSWRTLADLAADPQGWARYGKDWGPFRLGKTNPNYSTSGLNATIGAFHAFRANIDSTGPLEDGDVDNVNAQRFVQSIEQSIVHYGETSLHFLRNLRTAERQGQGLSYVSALTVDESSMLAYNSGYPAGALSPVDQKEGEPTTKLVAMYPKEGTIFHDHPYVPLAWPDTSTAKREVSEDFFTHLRSTQAQKRFGELGFRDPSRKSNEVSEQNGVSPDFAVKEVQAPSARTLNKVLTAWSTVRKPANVLLVVDTSGSMRSGVTAEKVDKQTCDPKWLERDPVTRHCPSKIELVKKYRTEIVTGFTNSDRLGLWNFSSAGYAGKGPSCRDDHCEQHPIGPLDEVKRREIANKIAELPADGGTGLFDTVDRAVTTMRQQFDEKAINAVVVLSDGKNEKETGLDLAQLVERIKATAGSEPVRVFTLAYGFSPEDATGREELKKIAEATAAGAYEAADPSTITDDLVAAITSNF
;
A
#
# COMPACT_ATOMS: atom_id res chain seq x y z
N MET A 1 -64.14 -35.45 -22.97
CA MET A 1 -63.53 -35.28 -24.31
C MET A 1 -62.39 -34.27 -24.15
N GLY A 2 -61.12 -34.53 -24.40
CA GLY A 2 -60.40 -35.71 -24.90
C GLY A 2 -59.10 -35.94 -24.12
N TRP A 3 -58.53 -37.13 -24.30
CA TRP A 3 -57.31 -37.60 -23.64
C TRP A 3 -56.06 -36.87 -24.15
N PHE A 4 -55.24 -36.35 -23.24
CA PHE A 4 -53.81 -36.13 -23.49
C PHE A 4 -53.00 -37.16 -22.69
N SER A 5 -52.17 -37.92 -23.41
CA SER A 5 -51.28 -38.95 -22.87
C SER A 5 -50.20 -38.33 -21.97
N LEU A 6 -50.13 -38.76 -20.72
CA LEU A 6 -49.16 -38.32 -19.70
C LEU A 6 -47.74 -38.92 -19.88
N ARG A 7 -47.45 -39.60 -20.99
CA ARG A 7 -46.13 -40.25 -21.21
C ARG A 7 -45.03 -39.32 -21.73
N ASP A 8 -45.36 -38.14 -22.25
CA ASP A 8 -44.37 -37.23 -22.88
C ASP A 8 -44.23 -35.84 -22.21
N LEU A 9 -44.70 -35.69 -20.98
CA LEU A 9 -44.35 -34.50 -20.19
C LEU A 9 -43.02 -34.73 -19.46
N PRO A 10 -42.03 -33.82 -19.59
CA PRO A 10 -40.79 -33.94 -18.83
C PRO A 10 -41.12 -34.03 -17.33
N LYS A 11 -40.55 -35.02 -16.64
CA LYS A 11 -40.79 -35.38 -15.22
C LYS A 11 -40.73 -34.18 -14.25
N ARG A 12 -40.11 -33.07 -14.65
CA ARG A 12 -40.09 -31.77 -13.92
C ARG A 12 -41.48 -31.14 -13.74
N ARG A 13 -42.44 -31.34 -14.67
CA ARG A 13 -43.79 -30.72 -14.58
C ARG A 13 -44.75 -31.47 -13.64
N VAL A 14 -44.55 -32.77 -13.43
CA VAL A 14 -45.40 -33.60 -12.56
C VAL A 14 -45.13 -33.30 -11.07
N VAL A 15 -43.88 -33.04 -10.70
CA VAL A 15 -43.49 -32.70 -9.32
C VAL A 15 -43.95 -31.28 -8.95
N ALA A 16 -43.81 -30.32 -9.87
CA ALA A 16 -44.29 -28.95 -9.67
C ALA A 16 -45.82 -28.88 -9.46
N GLY A 17 -46.58 -29.72 -10.17
CA GLY A 17 -48.03 -29.84 -9.98
C GLY A 17 -48.42 -30.37 -8.60
N ALA A 18 -47.67 -31.36 -8.06
CA ALA A 18 -47.93 -31.91 -6.74
C ALA A 18 -47.59 -30.94 -5.59
N THR A 19 -46.50 -30.17 -5.73
CA THR A 19 -46.10 -29.15 -4.73
C THR A 19 -47.09 -27.97 -4.70
N PHE A 20 -47.64 -27.59 -5.87
CA PHE A 20 -48.67 -26.56 -5.96
C PHE A 20 -49.97 -26.99 -5.27
N VAL A 21 -50.40 -28.24 -5.47
CA VAL A 21 -51.60 -28.79 -4.80
C VAL A 21 -51.43 -28.85 -3.27
N ALA A 22 -50.26 -29.27 -2.77
CA ALA A 22 -49.98 -29.32 -1.34
C ALA A 22 -49.95 -27.93 -0.68
N ALA A 23 -49.39 -26.93 -1.36
CA ALA A 23 -49.38 -25.54 -0.88
C ALA A 23 -50.79 -24.94 -0.83
N VAL A 24 -51.62 -25.21 -1.85
CA VAL A 24 -53.02 -24.73 -1.89
C VAL A 24 -53.87 -25.42 -0.80
N SER A 25 -53.68 -26.73 -0.56
CA SER A 25 -54.38 -27.45 0.51
C SER A 25 -54.01 -26.94 1.91
N LEU A 26 -52.75 -26.55 2.13
CA LEU A 26 -52.30 -25.96 3.40
C LEU A 26 -52.90 -24.58 3.64
N VAL A 27 -53.03 -23.76 2.58
CA VAL A 27 -53.70 -22.45 2.65
C VAL A 27 -55.18 -22.60 2.99
N VAL A 28 -55.90 -23.52 2.34
CA VAL A 28 -57.31 -23.79 2.64
C VAL A 28 -57.51 -24.30 4.06
N PHE A 29 -56.62 -25.16 4.55
CA PHE A 29 -56.67 -25.68 5.92
C PHE A 29 -56.43 -24.59 6.98
N LEU A 30 -55.49 -23.67 6.72
CA LEU A 30 -55.19 -22.54 7.62
C LEU A 30 -56.27 -21.45 7.57
N SER A 31 -56.93 -21.24 6.42
CA SER A 31 -58.08 -20.32 6.31
C SER A 31 -59.33 -20.83 7.03
N LEU A 32 -59.52 -22.15 7.14
CA LEU A 32 -60.64 -22.77 7.86
C LEU A 32 -60.48 -22.72 9.40
N GLN A 33 -59.29 -22.39 9.91
CA GLN A 33 -58.98 -22.30 11.35
C GLN A 33 -59.23 -20.90 11.97
N GLY A 34 -59.75 -19.93 11.21
CA GLY A 34 -60.26 -18.66 11.76
C GLY A 34 -59.23 -17.73 12.42
N LEU A 35 -57.96 -17.71 11.94
CA LEU A 35 -56.91 -16.83 12.47
C LEU A 35 -56.85 -15.50 11.69
N GLU A 36 -57.33 -14.41 12.31
CA GLU A 36 -57.49 -13.05 11.76
C GLU A 36 -56.18 -12.24 11.50
N ARG A 37 -55.09 -12.84 10.99
CA ARG A 37 -53.90 -12.04 10.58
C ARG A 37 -53.28 -12.54 9.27
N ALA A 38 -53.88 -12.13 8.15
CA ALA A 38 -53.45 -12.48 6.80
C ALA A 38 -52.14 -11.78 6.35
N ASP A 39 -51.74 -10.66 6.98
CA ASP A 39 -50.70 -9.77 6.41
C ASP A 39 -49.25 -10.22 6.63
N LYS A 40 -49.00 -11.27 7.42
CA LYS A 40 -47.63 -11.75 7.74
C LYS A 40 -47.18 -12.98 6.94
N TRP A 41 -48.06 -13.60 6.15
CA TRP A 41 -47.76 -14.88 5.49
C TRP A 41 -47.24 -14.75 4.05
N GLY A 42 -47.39 -13.58 3.41
CA GLY A 42 -46.89 -13.33 2.05
C GLY A 42 -45.37 -13.50 1.90
N SER A 43 -44.61 -13.10 2.93
CA SER A 43 -43.13 -13.20 2.94
C SER A 43 -42.65 -14.65 3.13
N VAL A 44 -43.39 -15.45 3.89
CA VAL A 44 -43.06 -16.87 4.13
C VAL A 44 -43.31 -17.71 2.88
N ILE A 45 -44.41 -17.43 2.17
CA ILE A 45 -44.74 -18.07 0.90
C ILE A 45 -43.70 -17.70 -0.17
N SER A 46 -43.29 -16.43 -0.22
CA SER A 46 -42.25 -15.96 -1.14
C SER A 46 -40.89 -16.61 -0.85
N ALA A 47 -40.54 -16.81 0.43
CA ALA A 47 -39.33 -17.50 0.85
C ALA A 47 -39.34 -18.99 0.47
N LEU A 48 -40.47 -19.68 0.58
CA LEU A 48 -40.61 -21.09 0.20
C LEU A 48 -40.54 -21.30 -1.33
N VAL A 49 -41.06 -20.35 -2.11
CA VAL A 49 -40.94 -20.36 -3.58
C VAL A 49 -39.50 -20.01 -4.01
N ALA A 50 -38.83 -19.10 -3.31
CA ALA A 50 -37.42 -18.79 -3.55
C ALA A 50 -36.48 -19.96 -3.22
N LEU A 51 -36.73 -20.67 -2.10
CA LEU A 51 -35.95 -21.84 -1.67
C LEU A 51 -36.07 -23.04 -2.62
N THR A 52 -37.23 -23.22 -3.25
CA THR A 52 -37.43 -24.27 -4.27
C THR A 52 -36.81 -23.90 -5.62
N SER A 53 -36.62 -22.61 -5.89
CA SER A 53 -35.96 -22.09 -7.09
C SER A 53 -34.42 -22.15 -7.01
N LEU A 54 -33.85 -22.09 -5.79
CA LEU A 54 -32.40 -22.22 -5.54
C LEU A 54 -31.84 -23.62 -5.85
N TRP A 55 -32.71 -24.63 -6.01
CA TRP A 55 -32.33 -26.04 -6.21
C TRP A 55 -31.82 -26.34 -7.63
N PHE A 56 -32.00 -25.43 -8.59
CA PHE A 56 -31.60 -25.64 -9.98
C PHE A 56 -30.23 -25.05 -10.37
N VAL A 57 -29.53 -24.36 -9.46
CA VAL A 57 -28.33 -23.54 -9.80
C VAL A 57 -27.03 -24.00 -9.11
N LEU A 58 -27.02 -25.05 -8.31
CA LEU A 58 -25.78 -25.48 -7.63
C LEU A 58 -24.96 -26.49 -8.49
N PRO A 59 -23.66 -26.24 -8.74
CA PRO A 59 -22.80 -27.17 -9.46
C PRO A 59 -22.54 -28.44 -8.65
N LYS A 60 -22.19 -29.53 -9.36
CA LYS A 60 -21.86 -30.83 -8.78
C LYS A 60 -20.69 -30.69 -7.78
N PRO A 61 -20.68 -31.42 -6.65
CA PRO A 61 -19.52 -31.41 -5.76
C PRO A 61 -18.36 -32.13 -6.46
N GLY A 62 -17.37 -31.35 -6.89
CA GLY A 62 -16.01 -31.85 -7.12
C GLY A 62 -15.29 -32.10 -5.79
N PRO A 63 -14.01 -32.49 -5.80
CA PRO A 63 -13.20 -32.62 -4.59
C PRO A 63 -13.26 -31.34 -3.75
N ASP A 64 -13.02 -31.46 -2.43
CA ASP A 64 -12.93 -30.33 -1.51
C ASP A 64 -11.73 -29.46 -1.91
N ALA A 65 -11.97 -28.53 -2.83
CA ALA A 65 -10.93 -27.74 -3.49
C ALA A 65 -10.08 -26.98 -2.48
N GLY A 66 -10.66 -26.55 -1.35
CA GLY A 66 -9.93 -25.91 -0.26
C GLY A 66 -8.82 -26.81 0.29
N LYS A 67 -9.15 -28.05 0.67
CA LYS A 67 -8.14 -28.99 1.20
C LYS A 67 -7.06 -29.37 0.20
N LEU A 68 -7.42 -29.46 -1.08
CA LEU A 68 -6.48 -29.75 -2.14
C LEU A 68 -5.50 -28.58 -2.37
N LEU A 69 -6.02 -27.35 -2.38
CA LEU A 69 -5.21 -26.15 -2.52
C LEU A 69 -4.31 -25.93 -1.30
N ASP A 70 -4.82 -26.15 -0.10
CA ASP A 70 -4.03 -26.11 1.14
C ASP A 70 -2.88 -27.13 1.10
N ALA A 71 -3.15 -28.36 0.65
CA ALA A 71 -2.15 -29.42 0.55
C ALA A 71 -1.07 -29.17 -0.51
N LEU A 72 -1.39 -28.40 -1.55
CA LEU A 72 -0.46 -28.02 -2.62
C LEU A 72 0.16 -26.63 -2.40
N GLU A 73 -0.28 -25.90 -1.37
CA GLU A 73 0.05 -24.49 -1.08
C GLU A 73 -0.22 -23.59 -2.30
N LEU A 74 -1.42 -23.71 -2.87
CA LEU A 74 -1.85 -22.94 -4.05
C LEU A 74 -2.95 -21.94 -3.69
N ASP A 75 -2.97 -20.81 -4.41
CA ASP A 75 -3.97 -19.78 -4.18
C ASP A 75 -5.36 -20.18 -4.72
N PRO A 76 -6.45 -19.77 -4.05
CA PRO A 76 -7.79 -19.93 -4.59
C PRO A 76 -8.01 -19.06 -5.84
N LEU A 77 -8.98 -19.44 -6.67
CA LEU A 77 -9.41 -18.60 -7.80
C LEU A 77 -9.98 -17.26 -7.33
N HIS A 78 -9.60 -16.18 -8.00
CA HIS A 78 -10.09 -14.83 -7.74
C HIS A 78 -11.48 -14.59 -8.37
N THR A 79 -12.16 -13.52 -7.95
CA THR A 79 -13.52 -13.16 -8.36
C THR A 79 -13.68 -12.91 -9.88
N GLY A 80 -12.59 -12.77 -10.64
CA GLY A 80 -12.61 -12.61 -12.12
C GLY A 80 -12.12 -13.81 -12.93
N ASP A 81 -11.70 -14.90 -12.27
CA ASP A 81 -11.14 -16.04 -12.97
C ASP A 81 -12.20 -16.92 -13.62
N PRO A 82 -11.90 -17.49 -14.81
CA PRO A 82 -12.77 -18.50 -15.38
C PRO A 82 -12.90 -19.67 -14.40
N ARG A 83 -14.11 -20.22 -14.28
CA ARG A 83 -14.34 -21.44 -13.51
C ARG A 83 -14.07 -22.70 -14.32
N GLU A 84 -14.15 -22.58 -15.64
CA GLU A 84 -13.90 -23.66 -16.60
C GLU A 84 -13.17 -23.10 -17.83
N ILE A 85 -12.24 -23.89 -18.37
CA ILE A 85 -11.55 -23.64 -19.65
C ILE A 85 -11.46 -24.97 -20.38
N GLY A 86 -11.97 -25.03 -21.61
CA GLY A 86 -12.09 -26.30 -22.34
C GLY A 86 -12.97 -27.30 -21.58
N GLU A 87 -12.48 -28.54 -21.42
CA GLU A 87 -13.13 -29.59 -20.60
C GLU A 87 -12.65 -29.58 -19.12
N TYR A 88 -11.87 -28.58 -18.70
CA TYR A 88 -11.24 -28.54 -17.38
C TYR A 88 -11.93 -27.58 -16.43
N THR A 89 -12.31 -28.07 -15.26
CA THR A 89 -12.77 -27.24 -14.15
C THR A 89 -11.56 -26.69 -13.41
N LEU A 90 -11.44 -25.37 -13.31
CA LEU A 90 -10.34 -24.71 -12.64
C LEU A 90 -10.57 -24.74 -11.12
N LEU A 91 -9.51 -25.10 -10.39
CA LEU A 91 -9.54 -25.34 -8.95
C LEU A 91 -8.85 -24.21 -8.19
N GLY A 92 -7.71 -23.73 -8.68
CA GLY A 92 -6.93 -22.64 -8.07
C GLY A 92 -5.87 -22.10 -9.02
N ARG A 93 -5.11 -21.10 -8.56
CA ARG A 93 -4.03 -20.46 -9.30
C ARG A 93 -2.70 -21.13 -8.99
N VAL A 94 -1.93 -21.39 -10.04
CA VAL A 94 -0.55 -21.89 -9.97
C VAL A 94 0.44 -20.75 -10.18
N GLY A 95 0.09 -19.73 -10.96
CA GLY A 95 0.90 -18.53 -11.15
C GLY A 95 0.28 -17.52 -12.11
N SER A 96 0.87 -16.34 -12.20
CA SER A 96 0.50 -15.29 -13.15
C SER A 96 1.76 -14.70 -13.81
N GLY A 97 1.67 -14.30 -15.07
CA GLY A 97 2.79 -13.73 -15.82
C GLY A 97 2.34 -12.81 -16.94
N ALA A 98 3.31 -12.15 -17.59
CA ALA A 98 3.08 -11.12 -18.62
C ALA A 98 2.22 -11.59 -19.81
N THR A 99 2.18 -12.90 -20.08
CA THR A 99 1.40 -13.49 -21.18
C THR A 99 0.03 -14.01 -20.74
N GLY A 100 -0.24 -14.17 -19.44
CA GLY A 100 -1.48 -14.76 -18.94
C GLY A 100 -1.38 -15.42 -17.55
N ASN A 101 -2.45 -16.11 -17.17
CA ASN A 101 -2.57 -16.82 -15.88
C ASN A 101 -2.43 -18.32 -16.05
N VAL A 102 -1.90 -18.99 -15.04
CA VAL A 102 -1.72 -20.45 -15.00
C VAL A 102 -2.56 -20.99 -13.85
N PHE A 103 -3.41 -21.97 -14.14
CA PHE A 103 -4.38 -22.52 -13.20
C PHE A 103 -4.15 -24.02 -12.99
N LEU A 104 -4.45 -24.50 -11.78
CA LEU A 104 -4.65 -25.91 -11.53
C LEU A 104 -6.08 -26.24 -11.94
N GLY A 105 -6.26 -27.28 -12.76
CA GLY A 105 -7.58 -27.77 -13.18
C GLY A 105 -7.74 -29.27 -12.93
N ALA A 106 -8.98 -29.74 -12.99
CA ALA A 106 -9.31 -31.16 -13.01
C ALA A 106 -10.10 -31.52 -14.28
N SER A 107 -9.76 -32.65 -14.89
CA SER A 107 -10.52 -33.21 -16.01
C SER A 107 -11.80 -33.90 -15.52
N GLY A 108 -12.96 -33.48 -16.06
CA GLY A 108 -14.28 -33.96 -15.65
C GLY A 108 -14.58 -35.45 -15.91
N ARG A 109 -13.75 -36.17 -16.69
CA ARG A 109 -13.94 -37.61 -16.98
C ARG A 109 -13.07 -38.54 -16.13
N LEU A 110 -11.95 -38.07 -15.61
CA LEU A 110 -10.91 -38.93 -14.98
C LEU A 110 -10.36 -38.38 -13.66
N GLY A 111 -10.73 -37.17 -13.23
CA GLY A 111 -10.21 -36.56 -12.00
C GLY A 111 -8.71 -36.23 -12.07
N GLN A 112 -8.10 -36.32 -13.25
CA GLN A 112 -6.69 -35.99 -13.47
C GLN A 112 -6.45 -34.49 -13.28
N LEU A 113 -5.44 -34.15 -12.47
CA LEU A 113 -4.97 -32.78 -12.29
C LEU A 113 -4.17 -32.31 -13.50
N VAL A 114 -4.43 -31.09 -13.94
CA VAL A 114 -3.81 -30.46 -15.10
C VAL A 114 -3.36 -29.04 -14.78
N VAL A 115 -2.39 -28.54 -15.55
CA VAL A 115 -2.01 -27.13 -15.56
C VAL A 115 -2.61 -26.50 -16.79
N VAL A 116 -3.42 -25.45 -16.62
CA VAL A 116 -4.06 -24.73 -17.72
C VAL A 116 -3.47 -23.32 -17.79
N LYS A 117 -2.67 -23.06 -18.84
CA LYS A 117 -2.15 -21.71 -19.13
C LYS A 117 -3.15 -21.01 -20.05
N VAL A 118 -3.68 -19.88 -19.58
CA VAL A 118 -4.69 -19.07 -20.27
C VAL A 118 -4.10 -17.71 -20.57
N MET A 119 -4.10 -17.32 -21.84
CA MET A 119 -3.66 -16.00 -22.26
C MET A 119 -4.57 -14.91 -21.67
N GLY A 120 -3.97 -13.83 -21.17
CA GLY A 120 -4.72 -12.68 -20.67
C GLY A 120 -5.58 -12.04 -21.77
N ALA A 121 -6.78 -11.57 -21.45
CA ALA A 121 -7.73 -11.05 -22.43
C ALA A 121 -7.15 -9.90 -23.29
N GLU A 122 -6.35 -9.01 -22.68
CA GLU A 122 -5.70 -7.90 -23.38
C GLU A 122 -4.57 -8.38 -24.31
N VAL A 123 -3.79 -9.37 -23.88
CA VAL A 123 -2.73 -9.98 -24.69
C VAL A 123 -3.33 -10.77 -25.86
N ALA A 124 -4.46 -11.44 -25.64
CA ALA A 124 -5.20 -12.19 -26.65
C ALA A 124 -5.81 -11.30 -27.75
N ALA A 125 -6.04 -10.02 -27.48
CA ALA A 125 -6.51 -9.07 -28.49
C ALA A 125 -5.44 -8.75 -29.55
N ASN A 126 -4.15 -8.99 -29.26
CA ASN A 126 -3.05 -8.75 -30.19
C ASN A 126 -2.80 -9.98 -31.09
N PRO A 127 -3.01 -9.89 -32.43
CA PRO A 127 -2.78 -11.00 -33.35
C PRO A 127 -1.34 -11.55 -33.32
N VAL A 128 -0.35 -10.70 -33.08
CA VAL A 128 1.06 -11.10 -32.97
C VAL A 128 1.27 -11.98 -31.73
N SER A 129 0.69 -11.60 -30.59
CA SER A 129 0.74 -12.39 -29.36
C SER A 129 0.03 -13.73 -29.51
N ARG A 130 -1.12 -13.78 -30.22
CA ARG A 130 -1.80 -15.04 -30.52
C ARG A 130 -0.94 -15.98 -31.36
N GLU A 131 -0.27 -15.47 -32.39
CA GLU A 131 0.63 -16.28 -33.22
C GLU A 131 1.86 -16.76 -32.44
N ARG A 132 2.38 -15.93 -31.53
CA ARG A 132 3.46 -16.34 -30.61
C ARG A 132 3.01 -17.48 -29.70
N PHE A 133 1.79 -17.42 -29.17
CA PHE A 133 1.24 -18.49 -28.33
C PHE A 133 0.94 -19.77 -29.11
N ARG A 134 0.52 -19.67 -30.39
CA ARG A 134 0.45 -20.85 -31.28
C ARG A 134 1.81 -21.52 -31.45
N ARG A 135 2.88 -20.74 -31.60
CA ARG A 135 4.26 -21.27 -31.70
C ARG A 135 4.71 -21.93 -30.41
N GLU A 136 4.37 -21.35 -29.26
CA GLU A 136 4.64 -21.93 -27.95
C GLU A 136 3.96 -23.30 -27.80
N ILE A 137 2.66 -23.38 -28.10
CA ILE A 137 1.90 -24.65 -28.07
C ILE A 137 2.56 -25.72 -28.96
N ARG A 138 2.93 -25.37 -30.20
CA ARG A 138 3.63 -26.31 -31.11
C ARG A 138 4.95 -26.81 -30.52
N SER A 139 5.71 -25.92 -29.89
CA SER A 139 7.03 -26.27 -29.33
C SER A 139 6.89 -27.19 -28.12
N VAL A 140 5.91 -26.92 -27.25
CA VAL A 140 5.59 -27.79 -26.11
C VAL A 140 5.17 -29.18 -26.59
N ASP A 141 4.34 -29.27 -27.63
CA ASP A 141 3.91 -30.54 -28.23
C ASP A 141 5.10 -31.31 -28.86
N GLU A 142 5.96 -30.63 -29.61
CA GLU A 142 7.14 -31.22 -30.26
C GLU A 142 8.16 -31.80 -29.26
N VAL A 143 8.45 -31.05 -28.19
CA VAL A 143 9.38 -31.50 -27.14
C VAL A 143 8.75 -32.61 -26.30
N GLY A 144 7.50 -32.44 -25.85
CA GLY A 144 6.81 -33.41 -25.02
C GLY A 144 6.70 -34.80 -25.66
N ARG A 145 6.31 -34.87 -26.95
CA ARG A 145 6.20 -36.16 -27.67
C ARG A 145 7.52 -36.87 -27.87
N ALA A 146 8.60 -36.11 -28.08
CA ALA A 146 9.90 -36.68 -28.41
C ALA A 146 10.72 -37.09 -27.18
N ALA A 147 10.42 -36.51 -26.02
CA ALA A 147 11.23 -36.65 -24.82
C ALA A 147 10.74 -37.73 -23.85
N GLY A 148 9.76 -38.56 -24.22
CA GLY A 148 9.43 -39.79 -23.50
C GLY A 148 9.06 -39.64 -22.01
N GLY A 149 8.45 -38.51 -21.62
CA GLY A 149 8.09 -38.20 -20.23
C GLY A 149 9.05 -37.24 -19.50
N GLU A 150 10.13 -36.80 -20.15
CA GLU A 150 11.12 -35.88 -19.56
C GLU A 150 10.63 -34.41 -19.52
N PHE A 151 9.52 -34.09 -20.19
CA PHE A 151 8.85 -32.78 -20.23
C PHE A 151 7.33 -32.97 -20.09
N PRO A 152 6.59 -31.98 -19.54
CA PRO A 152 5.15 -32.10 -19.37
C PRO A 152 4.42 -32.31 -20.70
N THR A 153 3.58 -33.34 -20.73
CA THR A 153 2.79 -33.73 -21.90
C THR A 153 1.67 -32.72 -22.13
N LEU A 154 1.57 -32.21 -23.37
CA LEU A 154 0.43 -31.40 -23.81
C LEU A 154 -0.81 -32.30 -23.93
N LEU A 155 -1.86 -31.97 -23.17
CA LEU A 155 -3.10 -32.75 -23.11
C LEU A 155 -4.16 -32.21 -24.06
N ASP A 156 -4.32 -30.88 -24.10
CA ASP A 156 -5.28 -30.19 -24.95
C ASP A 156 -4.84 -28.74 -25.17
N SER A 157 -5.32 -28.11 -26.23
CA SER A 157 -5.07 -26.69 -26.48
C SER A 157 -6.09 -26.09 -27.44
N ASN A 158 -6.35 -24.80 -27.28
CA ASN A 158 -7.11 -24.04 -28.25
C ASN A 158 -6.59 -22.60 -28.31
N ALA A 159 -5.76 -22.33 -29.32
CA ALA A 159 -5.22 -20.99 -29.55
C ALA A 159 -6.21 -20.02 -30.22
N ASP A 160 -7.28 -20.55 -30.81
CA ASP A 160 -8.28 -19.78 -31.56
C ASP A 160 -9.51 -19.42 -30.71
N ALA A 161 -9.62 -19.98 -29.50
CA ALA A 161 -10.63 -19.61 -28.51
C ALA A 161 -10.61 -18.11 -28.18
N GLU A 162 -11.72 -17.60 -27.65
CA GLU A 162 -11.83 -16.22 -27.17
C GLU A 162 -10.74 -15.89 -26.14
N ARG A 163 -10.45 -16.85 -25.26
CA ARG A 163 -9.29 -16.84 -24.36
C ARG A 163 -8.35 -17.96 -24.80
N PRO A 164 -7.31 -17.71 -25.60
CA PRO A 164 -6.35 -18.74 -26.02
C PRO A 164 -5.77 -19.49 -24.81
N TRP A 165 -5.71 -20.81 -24.88
CA TRP A 165 -5.24 -21.62 -23.76
C TRP A 165 -4.58 -22.92 -24.21
N PHE A 166 -3.78 -23.51 -23.32
CA PHE A 166 -3.35 -24.90 -23.42
C PHE A 166 -3.27 -25.56 -22.05
N ALA A 167 -3.43 -26.87 -22.02
CA ALA A 167 -3.38 -27.69 -20.82
C ALA A 167 -2.29 -28.75 -20.91
N THR A 168 -1.46 -28.85 -19.88
CA THR A 168 -0.49 -29.94 -19.71
C THR A 168 -0.83 -30.77 -18.49
N GLU A 169 -0.20 -31.93 -18.35
CA GLU A 169 -0.21 -32.63 -17.06
C GLU A 169 0.34 -31.75 -15.94
N TYR A 170 -0.24 -31.87 -14.75
CA TYR A 170 0.30 -31.23 -13.54
C TYR A 170 1.44 -32.08 -12.98
N LEU A 171 2.63 -31.46 -12.89
CA LEU A 171 3.83 -32.09 -12.36
C LEU A 171 3.97 -31.79 -10.85
N PRO A 172 3.99 -32.81 -9.97
CA PRO A 172 4.23 -32.61 -8.54
C PRO A 172 5.65 -32.14 -8.30
N SER A 173 5.82 -30.83 -8.25
CA SER A 173 7.13 -30.23 -8.17
C SER A 173 7.08 -28.83 -7.57
N ARG A 174 8.22 -28.40 -7.03
CA ARG A 174 8.48 -27.03 -6.58
C ARG A 174 9.50 -26.40 -7.51
N SER A 175 9.41 -25.09 -7.73
CA SER A 175 10.41 -24.39 -8.55
C SER A 175 11.72 -24.23 -7.78
N LEU A 176 12.86 -24.14 -8.48
CA LEU A 176 14.14 -23.81 -7.84
C LEU A 176 14.12 -22.41 -7.19
N GLN A 177 13.25 -21.51 -7.66
CA GLN A 177 13.04 -20.19 -7.04
C GLN A 177 12.57 -20.31 -5.58
N GLU A 178 11.77 -21.34 -5.27
CA GLU A 178 11.28 -21.63 -3.92
C GLU A 178 12.29 -22.46 -3.10
N LEU A 179 13.04 -23.34 -3.77
CA LEU A 179 13.92 -24.31 -3.11
C LEU A 179 15.33 -23.77 -2.81
N VAL A 180 15.80 -22.75 -3.53
CA VAL A 180 17.10 -22.10 -3.28
C VAL A 180 16.92 -21.01 -2.23
N THR A 181 16.88 -21.41 -0.95
CA THR A 181 16.81 -20.49 0.21
C THR A 181 18.18 -20.09 0.75
N GLY A 182 19.26 -20.69 0.22
CA GLY A 182 20.64 -20.40 0.59
C GLY A 182 21.65 -21.17 -0.29
N PRO A 183 22.96 -20.94 -0.09
CA PRO A 183 24.04 -21.55 -0.87
C PRO A 183 24.04 -23.09 -0.86
N TRP A 184 24.06 -23.70 -2.03
CA TRP A 184 24.17 -25.16 -2.18
C TRP A 184 25.62 -25.64 -2.17
N ARG A 185 25.84 -26.88 -1.71
CA ARG A 185 27.16 -27.51 -1.73
C ARG A 185 27.61 -27.79 -3.17
N PRO A 186 28.92 -27.81 -3.47
CA PRO A 186 29.45 -28.05 -4.81
C PRO A 186 28.87 -29.29 -5.50
N ALA A 187 28.72 -30.39 -4.75
CA ALA A 187 28.22 -31.65 -5.29
C ALA A 187 26.75 -31.57 -5.76
N ALA A 188 25.92 -30.79 -5.07
CA ALA A 188 24.52 -30.56 -5.45
C ALA A 188 24.41 -29.64 -6.68
N VAL A 189 25.28 -28.63 -6.77
CA VAL A 189 25.34 -27.74 -7.94
C VAL A 189 25.85 -28.48 -9.17
N ALA A 190 26.85 -29.36 -9.03
CA ALA A 190 27.31 -30.23 -10.10
C ALA A 190 26.23 -31.20 -10.59
N TRP A 191 25.47 -31.80 -9.66
CA TRP A 191 24.30 -32.62 -10.02
C TRP A 191 23.26 -31.82 -10.81
N LEU A 192 22.90 -30.62 -10.34
CA LEU A 192 21.93 -29.75 -11.00
C LEU A 192 22.41 -29.36 -12.41
N ALA A 193 23.69 -29.01 -12.55
CA ALA A 193 24.30 -28.68 -13.83
C ALA A 193 24.16 -29.82 -14.84
N ALA A 194 24.52 -31.04 -14.44
CA ALA A 194 24.42 -32.20 -15.30
C ALA A 194 22.96 -32.55 -15.64
N ALA A 195 22.04 -32.40 -14.68
CA ALA A 195 20.62 -32.71 -14.88
C ALA A 195 19.94 -31.72 -15.84
N VAL A 196 20.13 -30.41 -15.64
CA VAL A 196 19.59 -29.38 -16.55
C VAL A 196 20.22 -29.48 -17.93
N ALA A 197 21.54 -29.72 -18.03
CA ALA A 197 22.22 -29.88 -19.31
C ALA A 197 21.68 -31.08 -20.12
N ARG A 198 21.36 -32.21 -19.47
CA ARG A 198 20.72 -33.36 -20.14
C ARG A 198 19.35 -33.00 -20.73
N LYS A 199 18.53 -32.25 -20.00
CA LYS A 199 17.20 -31.82 -20.46
C LYS A 199 17.31 -30.79 -21.60
N LEU A 200 18.22 -29.81 -21.50
CA LEU A 200 18.47 -28.84 -22.57
C LEU A 200 18.95 -29.52 -23.87
N ARG A 201 19.74 -30.60 -23.76
CA ARG A 201 20.17 -31.37 -24.94
C ARG A 201 18.99 -31.94 -25.73
N LEU A 202 17.92 -32.34 -25.06
CA LEU A 202 16.69 -32.81 -25.71
C LEU A 202 15.96 -31.68 -26.45
N VAL A 203 15.95 -30.47 -25.89
CA VAL A 203 15.40 -29.27 -26.53
C VAL A 203 16.23 -28.91 -27.77
N HIS A 204 17.55 -28.84 -27.62
CA HIS A 204 18.47 -28.47 -28.71
C HIS A 204 18.49 -29.50 -29.85
N ALA A 205 18.29 -30.79 -29.55
CA ALA A 205 18.16 -31.84 -30.57
C ALA A 205 16.96 -31.66 -31.50
N LYS A 206 15.98 -30.81 -31.15
CA LYS A 206 14.85 -30.41 -32.00
C LYS A 206 15.08 -29.11 -32.75
N GLY A 207 16.28 -28.53 -32.66
CA GLY A 207 16.57 -27.21 -33.20
C GLY A 207 15.88 -26.07 -32.43
N LEU A 208 15.38 -26.35 -31.23
CA LEU A 208 14.77 -25.37 -30.34
C LEU A 208 15.81 -24.85 -29.34
N VAL A 209 15.61 -23.63 -28.86
CA VAL A 209 16.40 -22.99 -27.79
C VAL A 209 15.41 -22.57 -26.70
N HIS A 210 15.76 -22.79 -25.43
CA HIS A 210 14.87 -22.51 -24.31
C HIS A 210 14.63 -21.01 -24.13
N ARG A 211 15.68 -20.18 -24.18
CA ARG A 211 15.69 -18.71 -24.13
C ARG A 211 15.22 -18.06 -22.82
N ASP A 212 14.51 -18.76 -21.94
CA ASP A 212 14.06 -18.20 -20.64
C ASP A 212 14.44 -19.10 -19.45
N LEU A 213 15.65 -19.66 -19.45
CA LEU A 213 16.06 -20.56 -18.36
C LEU A 213 16.40 -19.75 -17.10
N LYS A 214 15.66 -19.99 -16.02
CA LYS A 214 15.78 -19.30 -14.72
C LYS A 214 15.24 -20.18 -13.58
N PRO A 215 15.50 -19.87 -12.29
CA PRO A 215 15.06 -20.70 -11.18
C PRO A 215 13.55 -21.02 -11.16
N ALA A 216 12.70 -20.06 -11.55
CA ALA A 216 11.25 -20.27 -11.62
C ALA A 216 10.80 -21.29 -12.70
N ASN A 217 11.63 -21.55 -13.72
CA ASN A 217 11.32 -22.42 -14.85
C ASN A 217 11.97 -23.81 -14.75
N VAL A 218 12.66 -24.08 -13.64
CA VAL A 218 13.23 -25.39 -13.34
C VAL A 218 12.48 -25.95 -12.14
N LEU A 219 11.74 -27.03 -12.36
CA LEU A 219 10.91 -27.67 -11.37
C LEU A 219 11.58 -28.94 -10.86
N LEU A 220 11.45 -29.22 -9.57
CA LEU A 220 11.99 -30.43 -8.96
C LEU A 220 10.90 -31.19 -8.21
N GLY A 221 10.74 -32.47 -8.58
CA GLY A 221 9.88 -33.42 -7.89
C GLY A 221 10.68 -34.49 -7.15
N VAL A 222 9.96 -35.49 -6.65
CA VAL A 222 10.52 -36.55 -5.79
C VAL A 222 11.62 -37.34 -6.50
N GLU A 223 11.42 -37.64 -7.77
CA GLU A 223 12.23 -38.60 -8.53
C GLU A 223 12.93 -37.98 -9.75
N ASP A 224 12.51 -36.79 -10.19
CA ASP A 224 13.06 -36.14 -11.40
C ASP A 224 12.94 -34.60 -11.32
N LEU A 225 13.63 -33.92 -12.26
CA LEU A 225 13.50 -32.49 -12.53
C LEU A 225 12.92 -32.24 -13.91
N TRP A 226 12.15 -31.17 -14.04
CA TRP A 226 11.56 -30.73 -15.30
C TRP A 226 11.96 -29.30 -15.62
N ILE A 227 12.04 -28.99 -16.91
CA ILE A 227 12.17 -27.62 -17.40
C ILE A 227 10.85 -27.25 -18.06
N ILE A 228 10.29 -26.10 -17.68
CA ILE A 228 9.01 -25.59 -18.17
C ILE A 228 9.17 -24.24 -18.86
N ASP A 229 8.12 -23.83 -19.58
CA ASP A 229 7.99 -22.49 -20.18
C ASP A 229 9.11 -22.15 -21.18
N LEU A 230 9.10 -22.84 -22.32
CA LEU A 230 10.00 -22.55 -23.44
C LEU A 230 9.74 -21.11 -23.94
N GLY A 231 10.70 -20.22 -23.72
CA GLY A 231 10.65 -18.77 -24.02
C GLY A 231 10.59 -18.40 -25.51
N ILE A 232 10.06 -19.29 -26.35
CA ILE A 232 10.00 -19.21 -27.82
C ILE A 232 9.03 -18.10 -28.27
N ALA A 233 8.10 -17.68 -27.41
CA ALA A 233 7.23 -16.53 -27.63
C ALA A 233 7.97 -15.16 -27.54
N LYS A 234 9.22 -15.12 -27.06
CA LYS A 234 10.04 -13.91 -26.93
C LYS A 234 11.03 -13.83 -28.11
N ASN A 235 10.85 -12.88 -29.04
CA ASN A 235 11.73 -12.69 -30.19
C ASN A 235 12.16 -11.21 -30.34
N ARG A 236 13.37 -11.02 -30.88
CA ARG A 236 14.16 -9.82 -31.27
C ARG A 236 13.61 -8.40 -30.99
N GLU A 237 12.34 -8.11 -31.22
CA GLU A 237 11.72 -6.80 -30.93
C GLU A 237 11.38 -6.62 -29.43
N ASP A 238 11.13 -7.73 -28.71
CA ASP A 238 10.91 -7.71 -27.27
C ASP A 238 12.21 -7.46 -26.49
N ALA A 239 13.39 -7.53 -27.11
CA ALA A 239 14.63 -7.16 -26.44
C ALA A 239 14.63 -5.68 -25.99
N GLY A 240 13.84 -4.83 -26.69
CA GLY A 240 13.54 -3.47 -26.27
C GLY A 240 12.49 -3.38 -25.15
N LEU A 241 11.54 -4.32 -25.08
CA LEU A 241 10.52 -4.41 -24.03
C LEU A 241 11.01 -5.10 -22.74
N THR A 242 12.02 -5.96 -22.81
CA THR A 242 12.64 -6.62 -21.64
C THR A 242 13.53 -5.70 -20.81
N ARG A 243 13.72 -4.42 -21.20
CA ARG A 243 14.33 -3.41 -20.31
C ARG A 243 13.52 -3.12 -19.05
N HIS A 244 12.24 -3.49 -19.02
CA HIS A 244 11.36 -3.24 -17.86
C HIS A 244 10.71 -4.52 -17.30
N GLY A 245 11.36 -5.68 -17.47
CA GLY A 245 10.92 -6.94 -16.87
C GLY A 245 11.11 -6.99 -15.35
N ALA A 246 10.21 -7.71 -14.65
CA ALA A 246 10.24 -7.90 -13.20
C ALA A 246 11.65 -8.20 -12.64
N VAL A 247 11.92 -7.65 -11.45
CA VAL A 247 13.22 -7.50 -10.77
C VAL A 247 14.11 -8.77 -10.72
N GLY A 248 13.60 -9.98 -11.02
CA GLY A 248 14.38 -11.23 -11.06
C GLY A 248 14.64 -11.86 -12.45
N THR A 249 14.03 -11.40 -13.55
CA THR A 249 14.17 -12.09 -14.87
C THR A 249 15.45 -11.70 -15.62
N VAL A 250 15.96 -10.48 -15.38
CA VAL A 250 17.12 -9.93 -16.10
C VAL A 250 18.42 -10.66 -15.75
N ALA A 251 18.56 -11.12 -14.50
CA ALA A 251 19.80 -11.68 -13.96
C ALA A 251 20.26 -13.00 -14.63
N PHE A 252 19.38 -13.66 -15.40
CA PHE A 252 19.66 -14.91 -16.09
C PHE A 252 19.75 -14.76 -17.61
N MET A 253 19.64 -13.54 -18.15
CA MET A 253 19.74 -13.28 -19.59
C MET A 253 21.20 -13.35 -20.09
N SER A 254 21.39 -13.88 -21.30
CA SER A 254 22.68 -13.84 -21.99
C SER A 254 22.99 -12.46 -22.60
N PRO A 255 24.27 -12.13 -22.86
CA PRO A 255 24.67 -10.87 -23.48
C PRO A 255 24.00 -10.64 -24.84
N GLU A 256 23.91 -11.67 -25.68
CA GLU A 256 23.24 -11.59 -26.98
C GLU A 256 21.74 -11.30 -26.86
N GLN A 257 21.08 -11.82 -25.82
CA GLN A 257 19.69 -11.47 -25.51
C GLN A 257 19.56 -10.03 -25.02
N ALA A 258 20.49 -9.60 -24.16
CA ALA A 258 20.53 -8.23 -23.64
C ALA A 258 20.81 -7.18 -24.74
N ARG A 259 21.58 -7.52 -25.78
CA ARG A 259 21.84 -6.65 -26.95
C ARG A 259 20.64 -6.56 -27.89
N GLY A 260 19.85 -7.63 -28.01
CA GLY A 260 18.66 -7.68 -28.87
C GLY A 260 18.91 -7.67 -30.38
N THR A 261 20.14 -7.45 -30.82
CA THR A 261 20.52 -7.36 -32.24
C THR A 261 21.13 -8.64 -32.80
N GLU A 262 21.59 -9.56 -31.94
CA GLU A 262 22.28 -10.81 -32.27
C GLU A 262 21.32 -12.02 -32.27
N GLU A 263 21.70 -13.11 -32.94
CA GLU A 263 20.91 -14.34 -32.97
C GLU A 263 21.04 -15.12 -31.65
N VAL A 264 19.91 -15.42 -31.01
CA VAL A 264 19.85 -16.24 -29.79
C VAL A 264 20.00 -17.70 -30.17
N THR A 265 21.05 -18.36 -29.68
CA THR A 265 21.44 -19.74 -30.04
C THR A 265 21.43 -20.66 -28.82
N ALA A 266 21.74 -21.94 -29.01
CA ALA A 266 21.96 -22.91 -27.93
C ALA A 266 22.95 -22.42 -26.85
N ALA A 267 23.93 -21.59 -27.25
CA ALA A 267 24.91 -21.01 -26.32
C ALA A 267 24.28 -20.02 -25.32
N SER A 268 23.13 -19.43 -25.64
CA SER A 268 22.40 -18.54 -24.73
C SER A 268 21.86 -19.31 -23.53
N ASP A 269 21.34 -20.53 -23.75
CA ASP A 269 20.87 -21.40 -22.67
C ASP A 269 22.02 -21.85 -21.76
N VAL A 270 23.24 -22.02 -22.31
CA VAL A 270 24.45 -22.32 -21.52
C VAL A 270 24.81 -21.16 -20.58
N PHE A 271 24.67 -19.91 -21.05
CA PHE A 271 24.89 -18.75 -20.21
C PHE A 271 23.86 -18.67 -19.07
N SER A 272 22.57 -18.82 -19.41
CA SER A 272 21.49 -18.83 -18.42
C SER A 272 21.67 -19.97 -17.40
N LEU A 273 22.13 -21.13 -17.84
CA LEU A 273 22.49 -22.24 -16.95
C LEU A 273 23.64 -21.85 -16.02
N GLY A 274 24.70 -21.22 -16.54
CA GLY A 274 25.80 -20.71 -15.72
C GLY A 274 25.32 -19.74 -14.63
N ALA A 275 24.42 -18.81 -14.98
CA ALA A 275 23.87 -17.85 -14.03
C ALA A 275 22.99 -18.52 -12.96
N LEU A 276 22.18 -19.49 -13.36
CA LEU A 276 21.36 -20.31 -12.46
C LEU A 276 22.22 -21.10 -11.46
N LEU A 277 23.32 -21.69 -11.94
CA LEU A 277 24.22 -22.49 -11.10
C LEU A 277 25.01 -21.63 -10.11
N VAL A 278 25.47 -20.44 -10.51
CA VAL A 278 26.09 -19.49 -9.57
C VAL A 278 25.08 -19.04 -8.52
N HIS A 279 23.85 -18.71 -8.93
CA HIS A 279 22.79 -18.36 -7.99
C HIS A 279 22.50 -19.49 -6.99
N ALA A 280 22.43 -20.75 -7.43
CA ALA A 280 22.28 -21.89 -6.53
C ALA A 280 23.49 -22.04 -5.59
N ALA A 281 24.70 -21.76 -6.08
CA ALA A 281 25.93 -21.90 -5.31
C ALA A 281 26.16 -20.80 -4.26
N THR A 282 25.66 -19.58 -4.49
CA THR A 282 25.97 -18.40 -3.66
C THR A 282 24.74 -17.77 -3.01
N GLY A 283 23.53 -18.11 -3.46
CA GLY A 283 22.28 -17.43 -3.11
C GLY A 283 22.04 -16.13 -3.90
N THR A 284 23.00 -15.68 -4.71
CA THR A 284 22.92 -14.41 -5.47
C THR A 284 23.34 -14.60 -6.94
N PRO A 285 22.64 -14.02 -7.92
CA PRO A 285 23.05 -14.13 -9.32
C PRO A 285 24.39 -13.43 -9.60
N PRO A 286 25.17 -13.88 -10.60
CA PRO A 286 26.54 -13.43 -10.86
C PRO A 286 26.67 -11.95 -11.26
N PHE A 287 25.57 -11.30 -11.64
CA PHE A 287 25.56 -9.91 -12.11
C PHE A 287 24.66 -9.00 -11.26
N GLY A 288 24.18 -9.47 -10.10
CA GLY A 288 23.27 -8.71 -9.23
C GLY A 288 21.79 -8.84 -9.58
N ASN A 289 20.96 -8.07 -8.88
CA ASN A 289 19.48 -8.16 -8.93
C ASN A 289 18.80 -6.83 -9.31
N ASP A 290 19.55 -5.73 -9.48
CA ASP A 290 18.99 -4.45 -9.95
C ASP A 290 18.83 -4.51 -11.48
N PRO A 291 17.63 -4.42 -12.06
CA PRO A 291 17.41 -4.62 -13.50
C PRO A 291 18.26 -3.73 -14.41
N ASP A 292 18.41 -2.45 -14.06
CA ASP A 292 19.09 -1.46 -14.92
C ASP A 292 20.61 -1.63 -14.85
N ASP A 293 21.16 -1.88 -13.65
CA ASP A 293 22.60 -2.14 -13.49
C ASP A 293 23.00 -3.55 -13.93
N THR A 294 22.11 -4.54 -13.79
CA THR A 294 22.36 -5.95 -14.17
C THR A 294 22.53 -6.11 -15.67
N VAL A 295 21.73 -5.43 -16.51
CA VAL A 295 21.94 -5.46 -17.97
C VAL A 295 23.33 -4.93 -18.34
N ARG A 296 23.73 -3.80 -17.75
CA ARG A 296 25.07 -3.21 -17.97
C ARG A 296 26.17 -4.21 -17.58
N ARG A 297 26.04 -4.85 -16.41
CA ARG A 297 27.00 -5.87 -15.91
C ARG A 297 27.04 -7.12 -16.80
N ILE A 298 25.90 -7.60 -17.28
CA ILE A 298 25.82 -8.72 -18.23
C ILE A 298 26.60 -8.36 -19.51
N LEU A 299 26.51 -7.12 -19.98
CA LEU A 299 27.16 -6.70 -21.22
C LEU A 299 28.66 -6.41 -21.07
N ALA A 300 29.10 -5.90 -19.91
CA ALA A 300 30.43 -5.29 -19.77
C ALA A 300 31.30 -5.84 -18.63
N ASP A 301 30.71 -6.36 -17.55
CA ASP A 301 31.46 -6.70 -16.33
C ASP A 301 31.71 -8.22 -16.23
N GLU A 302 32.77 -8.62 -15.52
CA GLU A 302 33.04 -10.03 -15.20
C GLU A 302 32.02 -10.57 -14.18
N PRO A 303 31.64 -11.86 -14.24
CA PRO A 303 30.73 -12.44 -13.26
C PRO A 303 31.36 -12.48 -11.87
N ASP A 304 30.58 -12.14 -10.85
CA ASP A 304 30.99 -12.33 -9.46
C ASP A 304 30.94 -13.82 -9.11
N LEU A 305 32.13 -14.40 -8.94
CA LEU A 305 32.33 -15.79 -8.53
C LEU A 305 32.99 -15.89 -7.15
N SER A 306 33.02 -14.80 -6.37
CA SER A 306 33.69 -14.73 -5.07
C SER A 306 33.15 -15.74 -4.06
N GLY A 307 31.84 -16.03 -4.11
CA GLY A 307 31.18 -17.05 -3.29
C GLY A 307 31.60 -18.49 -3.58
N LEU A 308 32.40 -18.73 -4.62
CA LEU A 308 32.94 -20.06 -4.97
C LEU A 308 34.38 -20.26 -4.45
N ALA A 309 34.88 -19.37 -3.59
CA ALA A 309 36.20 -19.53 -2.98
C ALA A 309 36.33 -20.89 -2.26
N GLY A 310 37.37 -21.65 -2.60
CA GLY A 310 37.62 -22.98 -2.04
C GLY A 310 36.92 -24.14 -2.76
N TRP A 311 36.16 -23.87 -3.83
CA TRP A 311 35.63 -24.93 -4.70
C TRP A 311 36.71 -25.54 -5.59
N ASP A 312 36.44 -26.72 -6.15
CA ASP A 312 37.32 -27.36 -7.12
C ASP A 312 37.55 -26.45 -8.34
N SER A 313 38.81 -26.27 -8.70
CA SER A 313 39.22 -25.36 -9.77
C SER A 313 38.60 -25.69 -11.13
N ALA A 314 38.31 -26.96 -11.41
CA ALA A 314 37.67 -27.38 -12.66
C ALA A 314 36.21 -26.93 -12.72
N LEU A 315 35.48 -27.02 -11.60
CA LEU A 315 34.08 -26.59 -11.53
C LEU A 315 33.94 -25.06 -11.61
N VAL A 316 34.83 -24.32 -10.94
CA VAL A 316 34.88 -22.85 -11.04
C VAL A 316 35.25 -22.41 -12.47
N ALA A 317 36.20 -23.10 -13.11
CA ALA A 317 36.57 -22.80 -14.49
C ALA A 317 35.42 -23.08 -15.48
N LEU A 318 34.65 -24.15 -15.27
CA LEU A 318 33.46 -24.45 -16.07
C LEU A 318 32.41 -23.34 -15.93
N LEU A 319 32.04 -22.96 -14.70
CA LEU A 319 31.03 -21.92 -14.47
C LEU A 319 31.44 -20.57 -15.06
N ARG A 320 32.73 -20.21 -14.95
CA ARG A 320 33.26 -19.02 -15.61
C ARG A 320 33.11 -19.08 -17.12
N ARG A 321 33.41 -20.22 -17.75
CA ARG A 321 33.25 -20.41 -19.21
C ARG A 321 31.79 -20.41 -19.65
N CYS A 322 30.86 -20.94 -18.85
CA CYS A 322 29.43 -20.81 -19.15
C CYS A 322 28.99 -19.35 -19.23
N LEU A 323 29.57 -18.49 -18.37
CA LEU A 323 29.28 -17.05 -18.29
C LEU A 323 30.15 -16.18 -19.20
N ASP A 324 30.85 -16.78 -20.17
CA ASP A 324 31.67 -16.03 -21.11
C ASP A 324 30.79 -15.14 -22.01
N LYS A 325 31.23 -13.91 -22.24
CA LYS A 325 30.50 -12.93 -23.05
C LYS A 325 30.45 -13.31 -24.53
N ASP A 326 31.45 -14.06 -25.01
CA ASP A 326 31.51 -14.62 -26.35
C ASP A 326 30.83 -16.00 -26.37
N PRO A 327 29.70 -16.18 -27.09
CA PRO A 327 28.99 -17.46 -27.15
C PRO A 327 29.85 -18.61 -27.70
N ALA A 328 30.87 -18.34 -28.52
CA ALA A 328 31.73 -19.38 -29.08
C ALA A 328 32.73 -19.97 -28.07
N ARG A 329 32.97 -19.28 -26.94
CA ARG A 329 33.88 -19.75 -25.87
C ARG A 329 33.19 -20.55 -24.78
N ARG A 330 31.85 -20.61 -24.81
CA ARG A 330 31.04 -21.36 -23.84
C ARG A 330 31.15 -22.87 -24.09
N PRO A 331 31.16 -23.71 -23.05
CA PRO A 331 31.25 -25.16 -23.19
C PRO A 331 29.99 -25.74 -23.85
N SER A 332 30.12 -26.92 -24.44
CA SER A 332 28.95 -27.68 -24.91
C SER A 332 28.18 -28.27 -23.73
N LEU A 333 26.90 -28.63 -23.94
CA LEU A 333 26.13 -29.34 -22.92
C LEU A 333 26.75 -30.70 -22.55
N ASP A 334 27.34 -31.41 -23.52
CA ASP A 334 28.02 -32.69 -23.26
C ASP A 334 29.28 -32.49 -22.41
N GLU A 335 30.03 -31.41 -22.63
CA GLU A 335 31.17 -31.04 -21.78
C GLU A 335 30.73 -30.69 -20.36
N ILE A 336 29.63 -29.94 -20.18
CA ILE A 336 29.07 -29.64 -18.84
C ILE A 336 28.69 -30.94 -18.13
N ILE A 337 28.06 -31.89 -18.84
CA ILE A 337 27.70 -33.20 -18.28
C ILE A 337 28.96 -33.98 -17.88
N GLU A 338 29.96 -34.05 -18.75
CA GLU A 338 31.21 -34.77 -18.51
C GLU A 338 31.98 -34.22 -17.31
N VAL A 339 32.13 -32.89 -17.23
CA VAL A 339 32.87 -32.23 -16.14
C VAL A 339 32.13 -32.34 -14.82
N CYS A 340 30.80 -32.22 -14.79
CA CYS A 340 30.03 -32.21 -13.55
C CYS A 340 29.73 -33.61 -13.00
N THR A 341 29.63 -34.64 -13.85
CA THR A 341 29.26 -36.01 -13.42
C THR A 341 30.19 -36.58 -12.32
N PRO A 342 31.52 -36.43 -12.38
CA PRO A 342 32.43 -36.89 -11.31
C PRO A 342 32.22 -36.20 -9.95
N PHE A 343 31.70 -34.97 -9.94
CA PHE A 343 31.47 -34.19 -8.72
C PHE A 343 30.03 -34.31 -8.22
N ALA A 344 29.11 -34.86 -9.02
CA ALA A 344 27.70 -34.91 -8.72
C ALA A 344 27.44 -35.81 -7.49
N GLY A 345 26.91 -35.19 -6.43
CA GLY A 345 26.32 -35.89 -5.29
C GLY A 345 24.81 -35.98 -5.43
N ASP A 346 24.14 -36.39 -4.36
CA ASP A 346 22.68 -36.27 -4.31
C ASP A 346 22.23 -34.80 -4.29
N ALA A 347 21.00 -34.54 -4.75
CA ALA A 347 20.34 -33.26 -4.49
C ALA A 347 20.28 -32.98 -2.97
N PRO A 348 20.26 -31.69 -2.54
CA PRO A 348 20.27 -31.36 -1.12
C PRO A 348 19.16 -32.09 -0.35
N ALA A 349 19.44 -32.57 0.86
CA ALA A 349 18.49 -33.37 1.64
C ALA A 349 17.17 -32.61 1.90
N GLU A 350 17.26 -31.31 2.16
CA GLU A 350 16.12 -30.40 2.36
C GLU A 350 15.25 -30.31 1.10
N VAL A 351 15.90 -30.25 -0.06
CA VAL A 351 15.25 -30.18 -1.35
C VAL A 351 14.53 -31.51 -1.68
N ARG A 352 15.16 -32.65 -1.40
CA ARG A 352 14.53 -33.98 -1.52
C ARG A 352 13.39 -34.19 -0.53
N ALA A 353 13.54 -33.71 0.71
CA ALA A 353 12.49 -33.79 1.73
C ALA A 353 11.25 -32.99 1.32
N ARG A 354 11.43 -31.76 0.83
CA ARG A 354 10.33 -30.90 0.35
C ARG A 354 9.66 -31.44 -0.90
N ALA A 355 10.44 -32.01 -1.82
CA ALA A 355 9.87 -32.73 -2.95
C ALA A 355 9.05 -33.94 -2.50
N ALA A 356 9.56 -34.74 -1.55
CA ALA A 356 8.88 -35.92 -1.00
C ALA A 356 7.58 -35.57 -0.25
N GLU A 357 7.56 -34.49 0.53
CA GLU A 357 6.35 -33.97 1.18
C GLU A 357 5.27 -33.64 0.15
N LEU A 358 5.64 -32.98 -0.95
CA LEU A 358 4.72 -32.67 -2.04
C LEU A 358 4.20 -33.94 -2.73
N GLY A 359 5.07 -34.94 -2.93
CA GLY A 359 4.66 -36.25 -3.46
C GLY A 359 3.65 -36.97 -2.56
N ALA A 360 3.81 -36.88 -1.24
CA ALA A 360 2.87 -37.43 -0.27
C ALA A 360 1.51 -36.71 -0.28
N ALA A 361 1.53 -35.36 -0.32
CA ALA A 361 0.32 -34.55 -0.47
C ALA A 361 -0.43 -34.89 -1.78
N MET A 362 0.33 -35.14 -2.84
CA MET A 362 -0.20 -35.54 -4.14
C MET A 362 -0.86 -36.92 -4.15
N ALA A 363 -0.32 -37.90 -3.41
CA ALA A 363 -0.93 -39.21 -3.28
C ALA A 363 -2.32 -39.11 -2.62
N VAL A 364 -2.45 -38.26 -1.60
CA VAL A 364 -3.73 -37.94 -0.94
C VAL A 364 -4.68 -37.21 -1.90
N ALA A 365 -4.18 -36.23 -2.65
CA ALA A 365 -4.94 -35.50 -3.65
C ALA A 365 -5.51 -36.41 -4.76
N ARG A 366 -4.69 -37.34 -5.26
CA ARG A 366 -5.09 -38.29 -6.30
C ARG A 366 -6.18 -39.25 -5.81
N ASP A 367 -6.11 -39.71 -4.57
CA ASP A 367 -7.14 -40.56 -3.95
C ASP A 367 -8.47 -39.81 -3.81
N GLN A 368 -8.43 -38.53 -3.44
CA GLN A 368 -9.62 -37.68 -3.35
C GLN A 368 -10.23 -37.34 -4.71
N ALA A 369 -9.40 -37.14 -5.74
CA ALA A 369 -9.86 -36.81 -7.08
C ALA A 369 -10.40 -38.02 -7.87
N SER A 370 -10.04 -39.25 -7.49
CA SER A 370 -10.49 -40.49 -8.14
C SER A 370 -11.68 -41.18 -7.46
N ALA A 371 -12.24 -40.61 -6.39
CA ALA A 371 -13.43 -41.13 -5.73
C ALA A 371 -14.68 -41.11 -6.66
N PRO A 372 -15.41 -42.24 -6.82
CA PRO A 372 -16.55 -42.30 -7.74
C PRO A 372 -17.73 -41.44 -7.26
N PRO A 373 -18.50 -40.81 -8.18
CA PRO A 373 -19.67 -40.04 -7.80
C PRO A 373 -20.74 -40.95 -7.16
N VAL A 374 -21.19 -40.59 -5.96
CA VAL A 374 -22.19 -41.37 -5.21
C VAL A 374 -23.53 -41.42 -5.99
N PRO A 375 -24.12 -42.60 -6.27
CA PRO A 375 -25.35 -42.70 -7.05
C PRO A 375 -26.56 -42.04 -6.38
N TRP A 376 -27.24 -41.17 -7.14
CA TRP A 376 -28.36 -40.31 -6.73
C TRP A 376 -29.54 -41.00 -6.03
N TRP A 377 -29.73 -42.32 -6.20
CA TRP A 377 -30.87 -43.05 -5.64
C TRP A 377 -30.71 -43.45 -4.16
N ARG A 378 -29.49 -43.44 -3.60
CA ARG A 378 -29.27 -43.70 -2.16
C ARG A 378 -29.51 -42.47 -1.27
N GLN A 379 -29.49 -41.25 -1.82
CA GLN A 379 -29.68 -40.00 -1.04
C GLN A 379 -31.14 -39.59 -0.85
N VAL A 380 -32.09 -40.14 -1.63
CA VAL A 380 -33.50 -39.75 -1.52
C VAL A 380 -34.16 -40.36 -0.28
N ARG A 381 -33.77 -41.58 0.14
CA ARG A 381 -34.50 -42.31 1.19
C ARG A 381 -34.14 -41.91 2.62
N THR A 382 -32.90 -41.44 2.86
CA THR A 382 -32.40 -40.96 4.16
C THR A 382 -32.69 -39.48 4.41
N ARG A 383 -32.99 -38.69 3.37
CA ARG A 383 -33.29 -37.26 3.51
C ARG A 383 -34.73 -36.96 3.91
N TRP A 384 -35.68 -37.85 3.61
CA TRP A 384 -37.07 -37.71 4.09
C TRP A 384 -37.21 -38.02 5.58
N THR A 385 -36.44 -38.98 6.12
CA THR A 385 -36.41 -39.25 7.57
C THR A 385 -35.65 -38.18 8.33
N ALA A 386 -34.58 -37.63 7.76
CA ALA A 386 -33.84 -36.51 8.34
C ALA A 386 -34.64 -35.20 8.33
N LEU A 387 -35.45 -34.92 7.30
CA LEU A 387 -36.27 -33.71 7.25
C LEU A 387 -37.41 -33.75 8.30
N ALA A 388 -38.03 -34.92 8.51
CA ALA A 388 -39.02 -35.09 9.57
C ALA A 388 -38.40 -34.98 10.97
N ALA A 389 -37.18 -35.51 11.16
CA ALA A 389 -36.43 -35.37 12.40
C ALA A 389 -35.96 -33.93 12.63
N VAL A 390 -35.53 -33.21 11.60
CA VAL A 390 -35.10 -31.80 11.67
C VAL A 390 -36.28 -30.87 11.91
N VAL A 391 -37.47 -31.11 11.35
CA VAL A 391 -38.67 -30.32 11.65
C VAL A 391 -39.13 -30.54 13.10
N ALA A 392 -39.07 -31.78 13.60
CA ALA A 392 -39.36 -32.07 15.01
C ALA A 392 -38.29 -31.50 15.97
N LEU A 393 -37.00 -31.57 15.59
CA LEU A 393 -35.89 -30.96 16.34
C LEU A 393 -35.93 -29.43 16.30
N LEU A 394 -36.36 -28.80 15.19
CA LEU A 394 -36.55 -27.36 15.11
C LEU A 394 -37.74 -26.92 15.96
N ALA A 395 -38.82 -27.69 16.03
CA ALA A 395 -39.94 -27.40 16.94
C ALA A 395 -39.55 -27.54 18.43
N PHE A 396 -38.62 -28.45 18.77
CA PHE A 396 -38.16 -28.68 20.14
C PHE A 396 -36.94 -27.81 20.55
N ALA A 397 -36.12 -27.36 19.58
CA ALA A 397 -34.93 -26.54 19.81
C ALA A 397 -35.19 -25.04 19.67
N VAL A 398 -36.11 -24.59 18.80
CA VAL A 398 -36.37 -23.16 18.59
C VAL A 398 -37.07 -22.49 19.77
N VAL A 399 -37.85 -23.24 20.57
CA VAL A 399 -38.50 -22.70 21.76
C VAL A 399 -37.48 -22.35 22.87
N PRO A 400 -36.47 -23.18 23.19
CA PRO A 400 -35.39 -22.77 24.09
C PRO A 400 -34.29 -21.90 23.44
N LEU A 401 -34.07 -21.94 22.10
CA LEU A 401 -33.08 -21.09 21.43
C LEU A 401 -33.51 -19.63 21.24
N LEU A 402 -34.81 -19.30 21.31
CA LEU A 402 -35.25 -17.91 21.50
C LEU A 402 -34.98 -17.37 22.90
N ALA A 403 -34.50 -18.21 23.84
CA ALA A 403 -34.05 -17.82 25.18
C ALA A 403 -32.53 -17.94 25.38
N SER A 404 -31.75 -18.25 24.33
CA SER A 404 -30.29 -18.33 24.42
C SER A 404 -29.61 -17.81 23.15
N SER A 405 -29.99 -16.61 22.73
CA SER A 405 -28.98 -15.72 22.17
C SER A 405 -28.01 -15.38 23.31
N ARG A 406 -26.78 -15.89 23.25
CA ARG A 406 -25.68 -15.18 23.92
C ARG A 406 -25.58 -13.84 23.20
N GLU A 407 -26.34 -12.85 23.66
CA GLU A 407 -25.88 -11.48 23.60
C GLU A 407 -24.46 -11.50 24.15
N ILE A 408 -23.47 -11.09 23.36
CA ILE A 408 -22.17 -10.72 23.91
C ILE A 408 -22.51 -9.62 24.91
N THR A 409 -22.61 -10.00 26.17
CA THR A 409 -23.01 -9.10 27.22
C THR A 409 -21.84 -8.13 27.34
N ALA A 410 -22.12 -6.84 27.16
CA ALA A 410 -21.10 -5.81 27.30
C ALA A 410 -20.30 -6.07 28.59
N LEU A 411 -18.98 -5.95 28.53
CA LEU A 411 -18.14 -6.19 29.70
C LEU A 411 -18.64 -5.36 30.89
N ALA A 412 -18.56 -5.93 32.09
CA ALA A 412 -18.99 -5.22 33.29
C ALA A 412 -18.12 -3.98 33.52
N SER A 413 -18.72 -2.89 34.00
CA SER A 413 -17.95 -1.74 34.48
C SER A 413 -17.09 -2.14 35.68
N CYS A 414 -15.87 -1.60 35.76
CA CYS A 414 -15.05 -1.77 36.94
C CYS A 414 -15.07 -0.51 37.82
N SER A 415 -15.26 -0.69 39.13
CA SER A 415 -15.31 0.39 40.13
C SER A 415 -13.97 0.69 40.80
N THR A 416 -12.96 -0.17 40.65
CA THR A 416 -11.59 0.09 41.15
C THR A 416 -10.76 0.85 40.11
N PRO A 417 -9.69 1.56 40.53
CA PRO A 417 -8.76 2.18 39.60
C PRO A 417 -8.20 1.16 38.59
N PRO A 418 -8.01 1.55 37.31
CA PRO A 418 -7.49 0.64 36.31
C PRO A 418 -6.06 0.23 36.64
N ASP A 419 -5.78 -1.08 36.59
CA ASP A 419 -4.46 -1.66 36.78
C ASP A 419 -3.77 -2.00 35.45
N THR A 420 -4.51 -1.94 34.35
CA THR A 420 -3.97 -2.11 32.99
C THR A 420 -4.66 -1.20 31.98
N THR A 421 -3.99 -0.96 30.84
CA THR A 421 -4.46 -0.03 29.80
C THR A 421 -4.33 -0.66 28.42
N VAL A 422 -5.40 -0.58 27.63
CA VAL A 422 -5.37 -0.82 26.18
C VAL A 422 -5.03 0.49 25.49
N HIS A 423 -3.88 0.53 24.83
CA HIS A 423 -3.44 1.68 24.05
C HIS A 423 -3.94 1.54 22.61
N ILE A 424 -4.70 2.51 22.13
CA ILE A 424 -5.21 2.53 20.75
C ILE A 424 -4.62 3.74 20.03
N GLY A 425 -3.84 3.48 18.99
CA GLY A 425 -3.32 4.49 18.08
C GLY A 425 -4.34 4.82 17.00
N VAL A 426 -4.70 6.08 16.83
CA VAL A 426 -5.82 6.51 15.96
C VAL A 426 -5.42 7.69 15.09
N SER A 427 -5.78 7.67 13.81
CA SER A 427 -5.54 8.81 12.90
C SER A 427 -6.23 10.10 13.36
N ALA A 428 -5.59 11.24 13.07
CA ALA A 428 -5.97 12.57 13.59
C ALA A 428 -7.40 13.01 13.28
N ASP A 429 -7.94 12.62 12.12
CA ASP A 429 -9.31 12.91 11.68
C ASP A 429 -10.41 12.38 12.62
N LYS A 430 -10.09 11.35 13.41
CA LYS A 430 -11.06 10.69 14.32
C LYS A 430 -10.53 10.47 15.74
N SER A 431 -9.32 10.95 16.06
CA SER A 431 -8.66 10.73 17.35
C SER A 431 -9.49 11.27 18.53
N GLU A 432 -9.99 12.50 18.41
CA GLU A 432 -10.83 13.16 19.44
C GLU A 432 -12.20 12.48 19.59
N LEU A 433 -12.78 11.95 18.52
CA LEU A 433 -13.99 11.15 18.62
C LEU A 433 -13.76 9.84 19.37
N PHE A 434 -12.65 9.15 19.08
CA PHE A 434 -12.28 7.96 19.81
C PHE A 434 -12.03 8.27 21.29
N LYS A 435 -11.45 9.43 21.64
CA LYS A 435 -11.31 9.89 23.03
C LYS A 435 -12.68 10.09 23.68
N GLU A 436 -13.62 10.77 23.01
CA GLU A 436 -15.01 10.94 23.46
C GLU A 436 -15.68 9.58 23.73
N PHE A 437 -15.49 8.58 22.85
CA PHE A 437 -16.03 7.23 23.03
C PHE A 437 -15.33 6.45 24.14
N ALA A 438 -14.00 6.53 24.26
CA ALA A 438 -13.25 5.87 25.32
C ALA A 438 -13.64 6.40 26.71
N GLU A 439 -13.90 7.70 26.84
CA GLU A 439 -14.41 8.31 28.06
C GLU A 439 -15.80 7.80 28.44
N LYS A 440 -16.73 7.76 27.47
CA LYS A 440 -18.10 7.23 27.69
C LYS A 440 -18.09 5.73 27.97
N TYR A 441 -17.19 5.00 27.33
CA TYR A 441 -16.99 3.58 27.56
C TYR A 441 -16.49 3.34 28.99
N GLY A 442 -15.51 4.12 29.46
CA GLY A 442 -14.98 4.02 30.83
C GLY A 442 -14.19 2.73 31.08
N THR A 443 -13.93 2.43 32.35
CA THR A 443 -13.15 1.24 32.74
C THR A 443 -14.01 -0.03 32.72
N ARG A 444 -13.45 -1.14 32.25
CA ARG A 444 -14.12 -2.45 32.17
C ARG A 444 -13.36 -3.53 32.91
N SER A 445 -14.10 -4.49 33.46
CA SER A 445 -13.56 -5.68 34.10
C SER A 445 -13.42 -6.81 33.08
N ALA A 446 -12.21 -7.34 32.93
CA ALA A 446 -11.88 -8.45 32.03
C ALA A 446 -10.73 -9.26 32.60
N ASP A 447 -10.84 -10.59 32.60
CA ASP A 447 -9.83 -11.52 33.13
C ASP A 447 -9.30 -11.14 34.53
N GLY A 448 -10.18 -10.67 35.43
CA GLY A 448 -9.82 -10.25 36.79
C GLY A 448 -9.10 -8.89 36.88
N HIS A 449 -8.90 -8.20 35.77
CA HIS A 449 -8.26 -6.88 35.69
C HIS A 449 -9.26 -5.77 35.40
N CYS A 450 -8.91 -4.55 35.80
CA CYS A 450 -9.66 -3.35 35.49
C CYS A 450 -8.92 -2.56 34.42
N VAL A 451 -9.48 -2.63 33.22
CA VAL A 451 -8.83 -2.19 32.00
C VAL A 451 -9.44 -0.86 31.55
N LYS A 452 -8.58 0.13 31.30
CA LYS A 452 -8.97 1.40 30.68
C LYS A 452 -8.50 1.44 29.22
N VAL A 453 -9.32 2.03 28.35
CA VAL A 453 -8.92 2.36 26.97
C VAL A 453 -8.26 3.75 26.97
N ARG A 454 -7.09 3.87 26.35
CA ARG A 454 -6.40 5.13 26.13
C ARG A 454 -6.12 5.34 24.66
N ILE A 455 -6.62 6.45 24.14
CA ILE A 455 -6.47 6.84 22.74
C ILE A 455 -5.26 7.75 22.59
N THR A 456 -4.41 7.45 21.63
CA THR A 456 -3.28 8.27 21.22
C THR A 456 -3.45 8.62 19.76
N GLU A 457 -3.34 9.90 19.42
CA GLU A 457 -3.31 10.31 18.03
C GLU A 457 -2.01 9.84 17.40
N LEU A 458 -2.11 9.16 16.26
CA LEU A 458 -0.96 8.72 15.48
C LEU A 458 -1.23 9.02 14.00
N ASN A 459 -0.35 9.82 13.38
CA ASN A 459 -0.32 9.98 11.94
C ASN A 459 -0.16 8.60 11.27
N SER A 460 -0.98 8.29 10.26
CA SER A 460 -1.03 6.93 9.69
C SER A 460 0.27 6.52 9.00
N GLY A 461 0.91 7.43 8.25
CA GLY A 461 2.19 7.14 7.60
C GLY A 461 3.35 7.05 8.58
N THR A 462 3.43 7.97 9.53
CA THR A 462 4.44 7.91 10.60
C THR A 462 4.31 6.63 11.42
N ALA A 463 3.08 6.27 11.83
CA ALA A 463 2.82 5.04 12.57
C ALA A 463 3.18 3.78 11.78
N ALA A 464 2.92 3.76 10.46
CA ALA A 464 3.30 2.64 9.60
C ALA A 464 4.82 2.44 9.59
N ASN A 465 5.60 3.51 9.47
CA ASN A 465 7.06 3.48 9.51
C ASN A 465 7.58 3.00 10.88
N THR A 466 7.03 3.54 11.97
CA THR A 466 7.42 3.19 13.34
C THR A 466 7.07 1.74 13.67
N LEU A 467 5.89 1.25 13.27
CA LEU A 467 5.50 -0.14 13.46
C LEU A 467 6.37 -1.09 12.64
N ALA A 468 6.71 -0.74 11.39
CA ALA A 468 7.53 -1.57 10.51
C ALA A 468 8.96 -1.78 11.04
N ARG A 469 9.60 -0.74 11.57
CA ARG A 469 10.93 -0.83 12.19
C ARG A 469 10.92 -1.51 13.56
N GLY A 470 9.75 -1.67 14.15
CA GLY A 470 9.56 -2.10 15.53
C GLY A 470 9.36 -0.93 16.48
N TRP A 471 8.42 -1.12 17.40
CA TRP A 471 8.07 -0.11 18.40
C TRP A 471 9.04 -0.17 19.58
N THR A 472 9.61 0.98 19.93
CA THR A 472 10.55 1.12 21.04
C THR A 472 9.97 2.01 22.13
N GLU A 473 10.59 2.00 23.31
CA GLU A 473 10.15 2.88 24.39
C GLU A 473 10.27 4.36 24.03
N SER A 474 11.20 4.75 23.14
CA SER A 474 11.33 6.15 22.69
C SER A 474 10.11 6.65 21.96
N ASP A 475 9.39 5.76 21.27
CA ASP A 475 8.24 6.06 20.41
C ASP A 475 6.95 6.29 21.22
N GLY A 476 7.03 6.23 22.56
CA GLY A 476 5.90 6.36 23.46
C GLY A 476 5.20 5.03 23.73
N PRO A 477 3.99 5.04 24.34
CA PRO A 477 3.27 3.83 24.69
C PRO A 477 2.94 3.00 23.45
N ARG A 478 3.42 1.75 23.44
CA ARG A 478 3.16 0.81 22.35
C ARG A 478 1.65 0.59 22.16
N PRO A 479 1.09 0.80 20.95
CA PRO A 479 -0.31 0.54 20.70
C PRO A 479 -0.60 -0.95 20.74
N ASP A 480 -1.65 -1.34 21.47
CA ASP A 480 -2.25 -2.67 21.43
C ASP A 480 -3.20 -2.80 20.22
N VAL A 481 -3.80 -1.68 19.80
CA VAL A 481 -4.65 -1.58 18.61
C VAL A 481 -4.21 -0.39 17.79
N TRP A 482 -4.25 -0.53 16.46
CA TRP A 482 -4.04 0.57 15.53
C TRP A 482 -5.26 0.75 14.63
N SER A 483 -5.73 1.99 14.52
CA SER A 483 -6.80 2.41 13.62
C SER A 483 -6.30 3.55 12.72
N PRO A 484 -5.56 3.24 11.64
CA PRO A 484 -5.16 4.23 10.64
C PRO A 484 -6.39 4.79 9.91
N ALA A 485 -6.19 5.79 9.07
CA ALA A 485 -7.26 6.27 8.19
C ALA A 485 -7.60 5.25 7.08
N SER A 486 -6.64 4.40 6.68
CA SER A 486 -6.85 3.42 5.61
C SER A 486 -5.98 2.17 5.77
N SER A 487 -6.47 1.03 5.29
CA SER A 487 -5.79 -0.28 5.35
C SER A 487 -4.47 -0.34 4.56
N GLU A 488 -4.27 0.53 3.56
CA GLU A 488 -3.05 0.64 2.76
C GLU A 488 -1.81 0.84 3.64
N TRP A 489 -1.95 1.55 4.75
CA TRP A 489 -0.86 1.76 5.70
C TRP A 489 -0.45 0.49 6.43
N LEU A 490 -1.39 -0.43 6.68
CA LEU A 490 -1.08 -1.73 7.25
C LEU A 490 -0.28 -2.58 6.26
N ASP A 491 -0.64 -2.53 4.98
CA ASP A 491 0.07 -3.27 3.94
C ASP A 491 1.47 -2.69 3.70
N ILE A 492 1.62 -1.36 3.71
CA ILE A 492 2.94 -0.70 3.67
C ILE A 492 3.79 -1.09 4.89
N ALA A 493 3.21 -1.09 6.10
CA ALA A 493 3.95 -1.44 7.31
C ALA A 493 4.45 -2.90 7.28
N ARG A 494 3.60 -3.83 6.81
CA ARG A 494 3.96 -5.25 6.66
C ARG A 494 5.09 -5.47 5.66
N ASP A 495 5.00 -4.81 4.50
CA ASP A 495 6.00 -4.93 3.44
C ASP A 495 7.37 -4.36 3.87
N ARG A 496 7.37 -3.28 4.67
CA ARG A 496 8.59 -2.67 5.20
C ARG A 496 9.19 -3.38 6.40
N ALA A 497 8.41 -4.20 7.10
CA ALA A 497 8.89 -4.88 8.31
C ALA A 497 9.91 -5.97 7.97
N ALA A 498 11.00 -6.01 8.74
CA ALA A 498 12.05 -7.01 8.52
C ALA A 498 11.50 -8.45 8.67
N PRO A 499 11.79 -9.37 7.73
CA PRO A 499 11.35 -10.76 7.82
C PRO A 499 11.76 -11.41 9.15
N GLY A 500 10.82 -12.11 9.80
CA GLY A 500 11.04 -12.79 11.08
C GLY A 500 11.15 -11.87 12.31
N SER A 501 10.95 -10.55 12.16
CA SER A 501 10.96 -9.61 13.29
C SER A 501 9.67 -9.68 14.13
N ASN A 502 9.76 -9.30 15.40
CA ASN A 502 8.59 -9.11 16.27
C ASN A 502 7.61 -8.05 15.72
N ALA A 503 8.14 -7.06 14.99
CA ALA A 503 7.35 -6.04 14.29
C ALA A 503 6.42 -6.67 13.25
N LEU A 504 6.96 -7.53 12.38
CA LEU A 504 6.17 -8.25 11.38
C LEU A 504 5.14 -9.17 12.05
N ALA A 505 5.52 -9.89 13.11
CA ALA A 505 4.59 -10.75 13.85
C ALA A 505 3.39 -9.96 14.41
N ALA A 506 3.63 -8.77 14.97
CA ALA A 506 2.55 -7.91 15.46
C ALA A 506 1.63 -7.40 14.33
N LEU A 507 2.21 -7.10 13.16
CA LEU A 507 1.49 -6.61 11.98
C LEU A 507 0.73 -7.70 11.21
N GLN A 508 1.00 -8.98 11.44
CA GLN A 508 0.24 -10.10 10.87
C GLN A 508 -1.19 -10.22 11.42
N ALA A 509 -1.56 -9.38 12.39
CA ALA A 509 -2.92 -9.26 12.90
C ALA A 509 -3.96 -9.07 11.79
N GLN A 510 -5.11 -9.74 11.93
CA GLN A 510 -6.27 -9.53 11.05
C GLN A 510 -7.04 -8.28 11.48
N SER A 511 -7.34 -7.41 10.51
CA SER A 511 -8.27 -6.28 10.70
C SER A 511 -9.67 -6.77 11.07
N ARG A 512 -10.36 -6.05 11.94
CA ARG A 512 -11.80 -6.25 12.24
C ARG A 512 -12.71 -5.54 11.21
N GLY A 513 -12.11 -4.93 10.20
CA GLY A 513 -12.78 -4.16 9.16
C GLY A 513 -13.07 -2.72 9.60
N PRO A 514 -13.88 -1.99 8.80
CA PRO A 514 -14.07 -0.55 8.97
C PRO A 514 -14.85 -0.20 10.24
N VAL A 515 -14.37 0.79 10.99
CA VAL A 515 -15.18 1.45 12.05
C VAL A 515 -16.16 2.43 11.42
N VAL A 516 -15.68 3.16 10.42
CA VAL A 516 -16.37 4.15 9.60
C VAL A 516 -15.69 4.19 8.24
N THR A 517 -16.30 4.86 7.26
CA THR A 517 -15.68 5.07 5.96
C THR A 517 -15.78 6.53 5.52
N SER A 518 -14.88 6.96 4.66
CA SER A 518 -14.89 8.30 4.05
C SER A 518 -14.23 8.22 2.66
N PRO A 519 -14.91 8.60 1.56
CA PRO A 519 -14.26 8.66 0.27
C PRO A 519 -13.31 9.87 0.21
N LEU A 520 -12.19 9.71 -0.49
CA LEU A 520 -11.36 10.84 -0.88
C LEU A 520 -12.13 11.71 -1.89
N VAL A 521 -12.15 13.02 -1.67
CA VAL A 521 -12.77 14.00 -2.55
C VAL A 521 -11.78 15.07 -2.99
N VAL A 522 -12.02 15.64 -4.17
CA VAL A 522 -11.44 16.92 -4.55
C VAL A 522 -12.41 18.00 -4.07
N ALA A 523 -12.18 18.52 -2.86
CA ALA A 523 -13.00 19.56 -2.26
C ALA A 523 -12.67 20.92 -2.90
N MET A 524 -13.66 21.60 -3.46
CA MET A 524 -13.49 22.88 -4.14
C MET A 524 -14.33 23.98 -3.49
N PRO A 525 -13.85 25.23 -3.37
CA PRO A 525 -14.70 26.36 -3.01
C PRO A 525 -15.92 26.42 -3.94
N LYS A 526 -17.13 26.51 -3.37
CA LYS A 526 -18.39 26.42 -4.12
C LYS A 526 -18.45 27.32 -5.38
N PRO A 527 -18.05 28.61 -5.35
CA PRO A 527 -18.06 29.46 -6.55
C PRO A 527 -17.16 28.95 -7.69
N MET A 528 -16.03 28.30 -7.36
CA MET A 528 -15.13 27.70 -8.33
C MET A 528 -15.73 26.44 -8.94
N ALA A 529 -16.32 25.58 -8.10
CA ALA A 529 -17.00 24.37 -8.56
C ALA A 529 -18.21 24.69 -9.45
N GLU A 530 -19.00 25.71 -9.10
CA GLU A 530 -20.12 26.20 -9.92
C GLU A 530 -19.64 26.72 -11.28
N THR A 531 -18.47 27.37 -11.32
CA THR A 531 -17.84 27.79 -12.59
C THR A 531 -17.46 26.59 -13.47
N LEU A 532 -17.18 25.43 -12.87
CA LEU A 532 -16.95 24.16 -13.56
C LEU A 532 -18.23 23.34 -13.78
N GLY A 533 -19.40 23.87 -13.41
CA GLY A 533 -20.71 23.27 -13.68
C GLY A 533 -21.35 22.46 -12.53
N TRP A 534 -20.78 22.49 -11.33
CA TRP A 534 -21.43 21.89 -10.15
C TRP A 534 -22.74 22.63 -9.79
N PRO A 535 -23.81 21.95 -9.32
CA PRO A 535 -23.96 20.51 -9.12
C PRO A 535 -24.49 19.77 -10.38
N SER A 536 -24.65 20.45 -11.50
CA SER A 536 -25.28 19.88 -12.70
C SER A 536 -24.39 18.91 -13.48
N THR A 537 -23.06 18.95 -13.29
CA THR A 537 -22.12 18.02 -13.93
C THR A 537 -21.22 17.30 -12.93
N ARG A 538 -20.92 16.04 -13.27
CA ARG A 538 -19.95 15.14 -12.63
C ARG A 538 -18.64 15.01 -13.43
N ASP A 539 -18.45 15.86 -14.45
CA ASP A 539 -17.36 15.69 -15.41
C ASP A 539 -16.00 16.20 -14.92
N VAL A 540 -15.90 16.75 -13.71
CA VAL A 540 -14.59 17.09 -13.13
C VAL A 540 -13.81 15.80 -12.87
N SER A 541 -12.63 15.75 -13.48
CA SER A 541 -11.74 14.61 -13.52
C SER A 541 -10.32 15.03 -13.18
N TRP A 542 -9.41 14.09 -12.96
CA TRP A 542 -8.00 14.44 -12.79
C TRP A 542 -7.44 15.15 -14.03
N ARG A 543 -7.96 14.86 -15.23
CA ARG A 543 -7.61 15.58 -16.45
C ARG A 543 -8.07 17.03 -16.44
N THR A 544 -9.28 17.29 -15.93
CA THR A 544 -9.76 18.66 -15.73
C THR A 544 -8.82 19.46 -14.83
N LEU A 545 -8.32 18.84 -13.75
CA LEU A 545 -7.36 19.48 -12.86
C LEU A 545 -6.00 19.69 -13.53
N ALA A 546 -5.51 18.71 -14.30
CA ALA A 546 -4.28 18.84 -15.09
C ALA A 546 -4.38 19.98 -16.13
N ASP A 547 -5.50 20.09 -16.83
CA ASP A 547 -5.75 21.16 -17.81
C ASP A 547 -5.82 22.54 -17.16
N LEU A 548 -6.39 22.64 -15.95
CA LEU A 548 -6.40 23.88 -15.16
C LEU A 548 -5.00 24.22 -14.64
N ALA A 549 -4.25 23.22 -14.17
CA ALA A 549 -2.89 23.35 -13.66
C ALA A 549 -1.90 23.81 -14.74
N ALA A 550 -2.06 23.33 -15.97
CA ALA A 550 -1.20 23.66 -17.10
C ALA A 550 -1.57 25.00 -17.78
N ASP A 551 -2.72 25.60 -17.46
CA ASP A 551 -3.20 26.82 -18.11
C ASP A 551 -2.58 28.07 -17.45
N PRO A 552 -1.74 28.84 -18.17
CA PRO A 552 -1.12 30.04 -17.62
C PRO A 552 -2.13 31.16 -17.32
N GLN A 553 -3.34 31.13 -17.89
CA GLN A 553 -4.41 32.06 -17.54
C GLN A 553 -5.13 31.67 -16.26
N GLY A 554 -5.04 30.41 -15.83
CA GLY A 554 -5.73 29.89 -14.64
C GLY A 554 -7.22 30.21 -14.65
N TRP A 555 -7.70 30.84 -13.59
CA TRP A 555 -9.11 31.24 -13.47
C TRP A 555 -9.52 32.43 -14.36
N ALA A 556 -8.55 33.20 -14.89
CA ALA A 556 -8.84 34.32 -15.79
C ALA A 556 -9.49 33.87 -17.11
N ARG A 557 -9.28 32.61 -17.52
CA ARG A 557 -9.95 32.01 -18.69
C ARG A 557 -11.48 31.96 -18.53
N TYR A 558 -11.97 31.96 -17.29
CA TYR A 558 -13.39 32.01 -16.95
C TYR A 558 -13.86 33.42 -16.55
N GLY A 559 -13.04 34.45 -16.79
CA GLY A 559 -13.33 35.82 -16.37
C GLY A 559 -13.30 36.03 -14.86
N LYS A 560 -12.52 35.22 -14.12
CA LYS A 560 -12.38 35.30 -12.66
C LYS A 560 -10.96 35.75 -12.29
N ASP A 561 -10.84 36.55 -11.24
CA ASP A 561 -9.58 37.13 -10.74
C ASP A 561 -8.93 36.31 -9.62
N TRP A 562 -9.34 35.05 -9.45
CA TRP A 562 -8.84 34.15 -8.39
C TRP A 562 -7.39 33.67 -8.59
N GLY A 563 -6.75 34.05 -9.70
CA GLY A 563 -5.35 33.72 -10.00
C GLY A 563 -5.14 32.35 -10.66
N PRO A 564 -3.91 31.80 -10.63
CA PRO A 564 -3.61 30.49 -11.19
C PRO A 564 -4.31 29.36 -10.43
N PHE A 565 -4.49 28.20 -11.07
CA PHE A 565 -5.00 27.02 -10.37
C PHE A 565 -4.00 26.54 -9.31
N ARG A 566 -4.51 26.29 -8.09
CA ARG A 566 -3.73 25.93 -6.92
C ARG A 566 -4.33 24.69 -6.26
N LEU A 567 -3.61 23.58 -6.26
CA LEU A 567 -4.03 22.35 -5.58
C LEU A 567 -3.37 22.28 -4.20
N GLY A 568 -4.17 22.11 -3.14
CA GLY A 568 -3.64 21.71 -1.84
C GLY A 568 -3.75 20.21 -1.68
N LYS A 569 -2.59 19.57 -1.55
CA LYS A 569 -2.44 18.12 -1.42
C LYS A 569 -1.40 17.84 -0.36
N THR A 570 -1.59 16.78 0.41
CA THR A 570 -0.66 16.38 1.47
C THR A 570 0.47 15.50 0.93
N ASN A 571 1.55 15.35 1.71
CA ASN A 571 2.67 14.49 1.33
C ASN A 571 2.26 13.00 1.43
N PRO A 572 2.35 12.21 0.35
CA PRO A 572 1.87 10.83 0.32
C PRO A 572 2.69 9.87 1.19
N ASN A 573 3.88 10.25 1.67
CA ASN A 573 4.65 9.43 2.62
C ASN A 573 4.07 9.43 4.04
N TYR A 574 3.24 10.43 4.35
CA TYR A 574 2.68 10.63 5.70
C TYR A 574 1.15 10.62 5.69
N SER A 575 0.53 11.13 4.64
CA SER A 575 -0.92 11.39 4.61
C SER A 575 -1.68 10.47 3.66
N THR A 576 -2.73 9.85 4.17
CA THR A 576 -3.65 9.00 3.40
C THR A 576 -4.27 9.75 2.21
N SER A 577 -4.75 10.97 2.42
CA SER A 577 -5.36 11.74 1.33
C SER A 577 -4.37 12.08 0.23
N GLY A 578 -3.10 12.33 0.58
CA GLY A 578 -2.01 12.59 -0.35
C GLY A 578 -1.63 11.32 -1.13
N LEU A 579 -1.52 10.18 -0.45
CA LEU A 579 -1.26 8.87 -1.07
C LEU A 579 -2.36 8.52 -2.07
N ASN A 580 -3.62 8.58 -1.64
CA ASN A 580 -4.76 8.19 -2.45
C ASN A 580 -5.08 9.19 -3.56
N ALA A 581 -4.75 10.48 -3.38
CA ALA A 581 -4.75 11.46 -4.46
C ALA A 581 -3.70 11.14 -5.53
N THR A 582 -2.51 10.71 -5.11
CA THR A 582 -1.44 10.29 -6.05
C THR A 582 -1.87 9.04 -6.83
N ILE A 583 -2.45 8.06 -6.14
CA ILE A 583 -3.01 6.86 -6.79
C ILE A 583 -4.11 7.25 -7.79
N GLY A 584 -5.03 8.14 -7.39
CA GLY A 584 -6.08 8.65 -8.28
C GLY A 584 -5.53 9.33 -9.53
N ALA A 585 -4.49 10.16 -9.39
CA ALA A 585 -3.84 10.82 -10.51
C ALA A 585 -3.18 9.83 -11.50
N PHE A 586 -2.46 8.82 -11.00
CA PHE A 586 -1.94 7.74 -11.86
C PHE A 586 -3.06 6.93 -12.52
N HIS A 587 -4.13 6.64 -11.77
CA HIS A 587 -5.27 5.89 -12.25
C HIS A 587 -5.96 6.60 -13.43
N ALA A 588 -5.97 7.93 -13.44
CA ALA A 588 -6.55 8.70 -14.53
C ALA A 588 -5.80 8.63 -15.87
N PHE A 589 -4.53 8.20 -15.86
CA PHE A 589 -3.76 8.02 -17.09
C PHE A 589 -3.95 6.65 -17.76
N ARG A 590 -4.64 5.70 -17.10
CA ARG A 590 -4.85 4.35 -17.64
C ARG A 590 -5.55 4.39 -19.00
N ALA A 591 -5.15 3.46 -19.88
CA ALA A 591 -5.77 3.28 -21.19
C ALA A 591 -7.28 3.02 -21.08
N ASN A 592 -7.69 2.28 -20.05
CA ASN A 592 -9.09 2.11 -19.68
C ASN A 592 -9.44 2.91 -18.41
N ILE A 593 -9.88 4.15 -18.62
CA ILE A 593 -10.32 5.06 -17.55
C ILE A 593 -11.52 4.54 -16.74
N ASP A 594 -12.29 3.61 -17.31
CA ASP A 594 -13.46 3.03 -16.64
C ASP A 594 -13.10 1.86 -15.72
N SER A 595 -11.85 1.37 -15.77
CA SER A 595 -11.36 0.36 -14.83
C SER A 595 -11.55 0.81 -13.38
N THR A 596 -11.87 -0.14 -12.51
CA THR A 596 -11.90 0.04 -11.04
C THR A 596 -10.88 -0.86 -10.34
N GLY A 597 -10.15 -1.67 -11.11
CA GLY A 597 -9.09 -2.54 -10.58
C GLY A 597 -7.89 -1.73 -10.09
N PRO A 598 -7.04 -2.32 -9.24
CA PRO A 598 -5.89 -1.64 -8.67
C PRO A 598 -4.93 -1.15 -9.76
N LEU A 599 -4.11 -0.15 -9.42
CA LEU A 599 -2.93 0.17 -10.23
C LEU A 599 -1.99 -1.02 -10.25
N GLU A 600 -1.37 -1.24 -11.41
CA GLU A 600 -0.27 -2.17 -11.57
C GLU A 600 1.05 -1.42 -11.72
N ASP A 601 2.15 -2.11 -11.50
CA ASP A 601 3.51 -1.57 -11.66
C ASP A 601 3.71 -0.84 -13.01
N GLY A 602 3.20 -1.41 -14.10
CA GLY A 602 3.32 -0.83 -15.44
C GLY A 602 2.55 0.48 -15.63
N ASP A 603 1.49 0.71 -14.86
CA ASP A 603 0.74 1.97 -14.88
C ASP A 603 1.60 3.11 -14.29
N VAL A 604 2.39 2.81 -13.25
CA VAL A 604 3.26 3.76 -12.53
C VAL A 604 4.58 3.98 -13.26
N ASP A 605 5.16 2.93 -13.85
CA ASP A 605 6.41 2.98 -14.61
C ASP A 605 6.25 3.72 -15.96
N ASN A 606 5.02 4.01 -16.39
CA ASN A 606 4.74 4.72 -17.62
C ASN A 606 5.17 6.19 -17.55
N VAL A 607 6.16 6.57 -18.37
CA VAL A 607 6.70 7.93 -18.43
C VAL A 607 5.64 8.99 -18.76
N ASN A 608 4.64 8.66 -19.58
CA ASN A 608 3.57 9.62 -19.88
C ASN A 608 2.59 9.76 -18.71
N ALA A 609 2.35 8.70 -17.93
CA ALA A 609 1.61 8.78 -16.68
C ALA A 609 2.34 9.67 -15.68
N GLN A 610 3.66 9.47 -15.52
CA GLN A 610 4.49 10.30 -14.65
C GLN A 610 4.47 11.78 -15.07
N ARG A 611 4.55 12.09 -16.38
CA ARG A 611 4.42 13.46 -16.89
C ARG A 611 3.03 14.06 -16.62
N PHE A 612 1.98 13.25 -16.76
CA PHE A 612 0.62 13.67 -16.45
C PHE A 612 0.50 14.00 -14.95
N VAL A 613 0.93 13.10 -14.07
CA VAL A 613 0.95 13.38 -12.61
C VAL A 613 1.79 14.61 -12.32
N GLN A 614 2.98 14.74 -12.92
CA GLN A 614 3.84 15.91 -12.76
C GLN A 614 3.11 17.21 -13.11
N SER A 615 2.32 17.25 -14.20
CA SER A 615 1.55 18.45 -14.57
C SER A 615 0.55 18.89 -13.50
N ILE A 616 -0.03 17.95 -12.77
CA ILE A 616 -0.90 18.23 -11.61
C ILE A 616 -0.05 18.70 -10.43
N GLU A 617 1.03 17.99 -10.11
CA GLU A 617 1.91 18.30 -8.98
C GLU A 617 2.54 19.70 -9.09
N GLN A 618 2.80 20.23 -10.30
CA GLN A 618 3.33 21.59 -10.47
C GLN A 618 2.38 22.70 -9.96
N SER A 619 1.07 22.44 -9.91
CA SER A 619 0.08 23.37 -9.34
C SER A 619 0.00 23.34 -7.82
N ILE A 620 0.77 22.47 -7.17
CA ILE A 620 0.73 22.32 -5.72
C ILE A 620 1.31 23.57 -5.07
N VAL A 621 0.55 24.04 -4.08
CA VAL A 621 0.84 25.22 -3.27
C VAL A 621 2.07 24.90 -2.42
N HIS A 622 1.92 23.98 -1.46
CA HIS A 622 2.97 23.20 -0.78
C HIS A 622 2.36 21.83 -0.45
N TYR A 623 3.17 20.88 0.02
CA TYR A 623 2.66 19.68 0.67
C TYR A 623 2.39 19.94 2.16
N GLY A 624 1.62 19.09 2.81
CA GLY A 624 1.41 19.16 4.26
C GLY A 624 1.30 17.78 4.86
N GLU A 625 1.51 17.68 6.17
CA GLU A 625 1.47 16.39 6.88
C GLU A 625 0.04 15.83 7.00
N THR A 626 -0.95 16.70 7.20
CA THR A 626 -2.37 16.32 7.28
C THR A 626 -3.26 17.28 6.50
N SER A 627 -4.39 16.76 6.01
CA SER A 627 -5.43 17.53 5.32
C SER A 627 -6.06 18.58 6.24
N LEU A 628 -6.09 18.32 7.54
CA LEU A 628 -6.67 19.20 8.56
C LEU A 628 -5.92 20.53 8.66
N HIS A 629 -4.60 20.53 8.45
CA HIS A 629 -3.81 21.78 8.39
C HIS A 629 -4.22 22.65 7.20
N PHE A 630 -4.50 22.06 6.03
CA PHE A 630 -4.96 22.84 4.87
C PHE A 630 -6.32 23.49 5.13
N LEU A 631 -7.24 22.76 5.78
CA LEU A 631 -8.55 23.29 6.14
C LEU A 631 -8.43 24.43 7.17
N ARG A 632 -7.56 24.28 8.18
CA ARG A 632 -7.27 25.35 9.14
C ARG A 632 -6.72 26.60 8.45
N ASN A 633 -5.76 26.42 7.55
CA ASN A 633 -5.16 27.54 6.81
C ASN A 633 -6.16 28.20 5.85
N LEU A 634 -7.01 27.41 5.19
CA LEU A 634 -8.11 27.94 4.39
C LEU A 634 -9.06 28.78 5.25
N ARG A 635 -9.41 28.30 6.45
CA ARG A 635 -10.25 29.06 7.38
C ARG A 635 -9.62 30.39 7.77
N THR A 636 -8.32 30.39 8.05
CA THR A 636 -7.57 31.60 8.36
C THR A 636 -7.55 32.55 7.16
N ALA A 637 -7.33 32.05 5.94
CA ALA A 637 -7.36 32.84 4.71
C ALA A 637 -8.76 33.43 4.45
N GLU A 638 -9.83 32.69 4.71
CA GLU A 638 -11.21 33.19 4.61
C GLU A 638 -11.47 34.38 5.54
N ARG A 639 -11.01 34.32 6.80
CA ARG A 639 -11.13 35.45 7.75
C ARG A 639 -10.42 36.71 7.25
N GLN A 640 -9.42 36.55 6.40
CA GLN A 640 -8.66 37.64 5.79
C GLN A 640 -9.21 38.07 4.42
N GLY A 641 -10.32 37.48 3.96
CA GLY A 641 -10.89 37.75 2.63
C GLY A 641 -10.10 37.14 1.47
N GLN A 642 -9.23 36.17 1.75
CA GLN A 642 -8.30 35.54 0.80
C GLN A 642 -8.59 34.06 0.55
N GLY A 643 -9.74 33.54 0.98
CA GLY A 643 -10.08 32.11 0.83
C GLY A 643 -10.01 31.62 -0.62
N LEU A 644 -10.56 32.40 -1.56
CA LEU A 644 -10.57 32.08 -3.00
C LEU A 644 -9.22 32.28 -3.70
N SER A 645 -8.26 32.98 -3.08
CA SER A 645 -6.90 33.10 -3.62
C SER A 645 -5.93 32.12 -2.97
N TYR A 646 -6.28 31.52 -1.82
CA TYR A 646 -5.44 30.55 -1.13
C TYR A 646 -5.32 29.23 -1.90
N VAL A 647 -6.46 28.59 -2.22
CA VAL A 647 -6.47 27.29 -2.89
C VAL A 647 -7.69 27.14 -3.80
N SER A 648 -7.50 26.48 -4.94
CA SER A 648 -8.57 26.20 -5.91
C SER A 648 -9.27 24.87 -5.64
N ALA A 649 -8.55 23.90 -5.11
CA ALA A 649 -9.04 22.56 -4.79
C ALA A 649 -8.17 21.90 -3.70
N LEU A 650 -8.76 21.04 -2.89
CA LEU A 650 -8.10 20.32 -1.80
C LEU A 650 -8.39 18.83 -1.90
N THR A 651 -7.37 17.97 -1.78
CA THR A 651 -7.58 16.53 -1.67
C THR A 651 -7.74 16.14 -0.20
N VAL A 652 -8.98 15.87 0.21
CA VAL A 652 -9.34 15.63 1.62
C VAL A 652 -10.40 14.53 1.73
N ASP A 653 -10.61 14.05 2.94
CA ASP A 653 -11.75 13.21 3.30
C ASP A 653 -13.07 13.96 3.14
N GLU A 654 -14.10 13.28 2.60
CA GLU A 654 -15.46 13.82 2.56
C GLU A 654 -15.95 14.19 3.97
N SER A 655 -15.63 13.36 4.98
CA SER A 655 -15.98 13.64 6.37
C SER A 655 -15.35 14.96 6.85
N SER A 656 -14.06 15.17 6.56
CA SER A 656 -13.38 16.40 6.96
C SER A 656 -13.92 17.64 6.26
N MET A 657 -14.29 17.52 4.98
CA MET A 657 -14.95 18.61 4.24
C MET A 657 -16.32 18.94 4.84
N LEU A 658 -17.13 17.92 5.16
CA LEU A 658 -18.44 18.10 5.77
C LEU A 658 -18.34 18.74 7.16
N ALA A 659 -17.38 18.28 7.98
CA ALA A 659 -17.08 18.88 9.28
C ALA A 659 -16.64 20.35 9.13
N TYR A 660 -15.79 20.66 8.14
CA TYR A 660 -15.39 22.04 7.81
C TYR A 660 -16.60 22.92 7.49
N ASN A 661 -17.47 22.47 6.58
CA ASN A 661 -18.69 23.16 6.21
C ASN A 661 -19.67 23.33 7.39
N SER A 662 -19.58 22.46 8.39
CA SER A 662 -20.39 22.52 9.62
C SER A 662 -19.80 23.43 10.70
N GLY A 663 -18.68 24.11 10.42
CA GLY A 663 -18.05 25.10 11.30
C GLY A 663 -16.86 24.58 12.11
N TYR A 664 -16.32 23.40 11.82
CA TYR A 664 -15.07 22.93 12.44
C TYR A 664 -13.85 23.40 11.63
N PRO A 665 -13.05 24.38 12.10
CA PRO A 665 -11.99 25.00 11.28
C PRO A 665 -11.00 24.03 10.65
N ALA A 666 -10.63 22.97 11.37
CA ALA A 666 -9.68 21.96 10.91
C ALA A 666 -10.34 20.80 10.16
N GLY A 667 -11.67 20.77 10.02
CA GLY A 667 -12.39 19.62 9.45
C GLY A 667 -12.42 18.38 10.35
N ALA A 668 -12.24 18.55 11.66
CA ALA A 668 -12.40 17.50 12.67
C ALA A 668 -12.65 18.14 14.04
N LEU A 669 -12.96 17.31 15.05
CA LEU A 669 -12.88 17.76 16.43
C LEU A 669 -11.42 18.09 16.77
N SER A 670 -11.19 19.22 17.44
CA SER A 670 -9.87 19.70 17.81
C SER A 670 -9.92 20.31 19.21
N PRO A 671 -8.95 20.03 20.10
CA PRO A 671 -8.87 20.66 21.42
C PRO A 671 -8.45 22.13 21.33
N VAL A 672 -7.78 22.54 20.25
CA VAL A 672 -7.24 23.90 20.05
C VAL A 672 -8.09 24.74 19.09
N ASP A 673 -8.73 24.11 18.11
CA ASP A 673 -9.61 24.79 17.15
C ASP A 673 -11.07 24.56 17.52
N GLN A 674 -11.62 25.46 18.35
CA GLN A 674 -13.03 25.38 18.74
C GLN A 674 -13.95 25.52 17.53
N LYS A 675 -15.13 24.90 17.62
CA LYS A 675 -16.17 25.05 16.61
C LYS A 675 -16.60 26.51 16.50
N GLU A 676 -16.72 26.98 15.26
CA GLU A 676 -17.13 28.34 14.92
C GLU A 676 -18.43 28.31 14.09
N GLY A 677 -18.85 29.47 13.58
CA GLY A 677 -19.89 29.54 12.54
C GLY A 677 -19.46 28.90 11.22
N GLU A 678 -20.41 28.65 10.32
CA GLU A 678 -20.13 28.11 8.98
C GLU A 678 -19.12 28.97 8.19
N PRO A 679 -18.34 28.39 7.27
CA PRO A 679 -17.46 29.15 6.37
C PRO A 679 -18.24 30.06 5.44
N THR A 680 -17.64 31.22 5.16
CA THR A 680 -18.17 32.18 4.19
C THR A 680 -18.27 31.51 2.81
N THR A 681 -17.27 30.70 2.45
CA THR A 681 -17.29 29.87 1.25
C THR A 681 -17.27 28.40 1.65
N LYS A 682 -18.42 27.72 1.51
CA LYS A 682 -18.47 26.27 1.66
C LYS A 682 -17.63 25.57 0.58
N LEU A 683 -17.04 24.45 0.96
CA LEU A 683 -16.44 23.50 0.02
C LEU A 683 -17.51 22.58 -0.53
N VAL A 684 -17.34 22.10 -1.76
CA VAL A 684 -18.17 21.06 -2.35
C VAL A 684 -17.32 19.88 -2.80
N ALA A 685 -17.86 18.68 -2.68
CA ALA A 685 -17.19 17.45 -3.07
C ALA A 685 -17.29 17.26 -4.58
N MET A 686 -16.13 17.20 -5.24
CA MET A 686 -16.00 16.66 -6.58
C MET A 686 -15.41 15.26 -6.49
N TYR A 687 -16.14 14.27 -6.98
CA TYR A 687 -15.65 12.91 -7.15
C TYR A 687 -15.06 12.78 -8.55
N PRO A 688 -13.76 12.48 -8.70
CA PRO A 688 -13.17 12.30 -10.02
C PRO A 688 -13.92 11.24 -10.82
N LYS A 689 -14.20 11.51 -12.09
CA LYS A 689 -14.90 10.57 -13.00
C LYS A 689 -14.20 9.22 -13.12
N GLU A 690 -12.89 9.20 -12.96
CA GLU A 690 -12.07 7.98 -12.97
C GLU A 690 -12.33 7.07 -11.78
N GLY A 691 -12.85 7.65 -10.69
CA GLY A 691 -13.13 7.01 -9.43
C GLY A 691 -12.20 7.50 -8.32
N THR A 692 -12.48 7.07 -7.10
CA THR A 692 -11.76 7.44 -5.88
C THR A 692 -11.62 6.25 -4.93
N ILE A 693 -10.76 6.36 -3.93
CA ILE A 693 -10.56 5.32 -2.92
C ILE A 693 -11.38 5.70 -1.67
N PHE A 694 -12.00 4.70 -1.05
CA PHE A 694 -12.59 4.84 0.27
C PHE A 694 -11.53 4.61 1.35
N HIS A 695 -11.34 5.59 2.21
CA HIS A 695 -10.64 5.41 3.47
C HIS A 695 -11.54 4.58 4.39
N ASP A 696 -11.07 3.39 4.76
CA ASP A 696 -11.86 2.39 5.47
C ASP A 696 -11.68 2.41 6.99
N HIS A 697 -10.81 3.28 7.53
CA HIS A 697 -10.56 3.47 8.97
C HIS A 697 -10.61 2.13 9.76
N PRO A 698 -9.73 1.17 9.45
CA PRO A 698 -9.83 -0.18 9.99
C PRO A 698 -9.56 -0.18 11.48
N TYR A 699 -9.97 -1.25 12.17
CA TYR A 699 -9.58 -1.51 13.56
C TYR A 699 -8.70 -2.75 13.60
N VAL A 700 -7.42 -2.58 13.94
CA VAL A 700 -6.38 -3.62 13.82
C VAL A 700 -5.80 -3.93 15.21
N PRO A 701 -6.27 -5.01 15.88
CA PRO A 701 -5.69 -5.45 17.15
C PRO A 701 -4.31 -6.08 16.90
N LEU A 702 -3.22 -5.39 17.26
CA LEU A 702 -1.86 -5.81 16.96
C LEU A 702 -1.51 -7.10 17.73
N ALA A 703 -0.87 -8.04 17.03
CA ALA A 703 -0.62 -9.38 17.53
C ALA A 703 0.69 -9.47 18.35
N TRP A 704 0.91 -8.54 19.28
CA TRP A 704 2.09 -8.59 20.13
C TRP A 704 2.09 -9.88 20.98
N PRO A 705 3.23 -10.61 21.07
CA PRO A 705 3.29 -11.86 21.81
C PRO A 705 2.90 -11.75 23.29
N ASP A 706 3.13 -10.58 23.89
CA ASP A 706 2.91 -10.26 25.30
C ASP A 706 1.56 -9.57 25.58
N THR A 707 0.67 -9.44 24.60
CA THR A 707 -0.68 -8.89 24.84
C THR A 707 -1.48 -9.79 25.79
N SER A 708 -1.96 -9.26 26.91
CA SER A 708 -2.76 -10.02 27.88
C SER A 708 -4.18 -10.31 27.39
N THR A 709 -4.81 -11.35 27.93
CA THR A 709 -6.22 -11.69 27.62
C THR A 709 -7.17 -10.54 27.97
N ALA A 710 -7.00 -9.92 29.14
CA ALA A 710 -7.78 -8.75 29.55
C ALA A 710 -7.76 -7.62 28.50
N LYS A 711 -6.59 -7.31 27.93
CA LYS A 711 -6.45 -6.30 26.87
C LYS A 711 -7.20 -6.70 25.60
N ARG A 712 -7.10 -7.97 25.18
CA ARG A 712 -7.81 -8.48 23.99
C ARG A 712 -9.32 -8.37 24.17
N GLU A 713 -9.87 -8.85 25.29
CA GLU A 713 -11.31 -8.81 25.57
C GLU A 713 -11.86 -7.38 25.54
N VAL A 714 -11.19 -6.46 26.24
CA VAL A 714 -11.60 -5.04 26.26
C VAL A 714 -11.45 -4.38 24.89
N SER A 715 -10.42 -4.74 24.11
CA SER A 715 -10.26 -4.21 22.76
C SER A 715 -11.39 -4.63 21.80
N GLU A 716 -11.91 -5.86 21.93
CA GLU A 716 -13.03 -6.36 21.11
C GLU A 716 -14.38 -5.78 21.55
N ASP A 717 -14.60 -5.65 22.86
CA ASP A 717 -15.80 -5.01 23.40
C ASP A 717 -15.84 -3.51 23.05
N PHE A 718 -14.70 -2.82 23.10
CA PHE A 718 -14.60 -1.43 22.65
C PHE A 718 -14.86 -1.28 21.14
N PHE A 719 -14.37 -2.20 20.31
CA PHE A 719 -14.71 -2.20 18.88
C PHE A 719 -16.22 -2.34 18.65
N THR A 720 -16.89 -3.20 19.42
CA THR A 720 -18.34 -3.35 19.41
C THR A 720 -19.04 -2.05 19.83
N HIS A 721 -18.51 -1.35 20.84
CA HIS A 721 -19.00 -0.04 21.26
C HIS A 721 -18.92 1.01 20.14
N LEU A 722 -17.80 1.06 19.40
CA LEU A 722 -17.61 1.96 18.26
C LEU A 722 -18.59 1.67 17.10
N ARG A 723 -19.05 0.43 16.96
CA ARG A 723 -20.08 0.03 15.98
C ARG A 723 -21.52 0.14 16.48
N SER A 724 -21.73 0.60 17.71
CA SER A 724 -23.08 0.85 18.23
C SER A 724 -23.81 1.93 17.43
N THR A 725 -25.14 1.85 17.35
CA THR A 725 -25.96 2.85 16.65
C THR A 725 -25.71 4.28 17.14
N GLN A 726 -25.46 4.45 18.44
CA GLN A 726 -25.15 5.77 19.02
C GLN A 726 -23.79 6.29 18.55
N ALA A 727 -22.76 5.45 18.55
CA ALA A 727 -21.44 5.82 18.06
C ALA A 727 -21.48 6.12 16.56
N GLN A 728 -22.14 5.28 15.77
CA GLN A 728 -22.29 5.46 14.32
C GLN A 728 -23.05 6.73 13.96
N LYS A 729 -24.11 7.06 14.72
CA LYS A 729 -24.79 8.36 14.57
C LYS A 729 -23.84 9.52 14.84
N ARG A 730 -23.05 9.45 15.91
CA ARG A 730 -22.11 10.50 16.31
C ARG A 730 -20.97 10.66 15.30
N PHE A 731 -20.49 9.58 14.70
CA PHE A 731 -19.59 9.63 13.55
C PHE A 731 -20.24 10.32 12.34
N GLY A 732 -21.49 9.97 12.05
CA GLY A 732 -22.30 10.60 10.99
C GLY A 732 -22.37 12.12 11.13
N GLU A 733 -22.65 12.64 12.33
CA GLU A 733 -22.71 14.09 12.62
C GLU A 733 -21.43 14.86 12.25
N LEU A 734 -20.29 14.17 12.07
CA LEU A 734 -19.01 14.72 11.63
C LEU A 734 -18.64 14.31 10.19
N GLY A 735 -19.63 13.86 9.41
CA GLY A 735 -19.52 13.58 7.99
C GLY A 735 -19.02 12.18 7.63
N PHE A 736 -18.73 11.31 8.61
CA PHE A 736 -18.33 9.93 8.31
C PHE A 736 -19.51 9.11 7.77
N ARG A 737 -19.22 8.21 6.85
CA ARG A 737 -20.15 7.16 6.41
C ARG A 737 -20.02 5.94 7.32
N ASP A 738 -21.09 5.17 7.42
CA ASP A 738 -21.09 3.91 8.16
C ASP A 738 -20.18 2.86 7.49
N PRO A 739 -19.89 1.71 8.15
CA PRO A 739 -19.15 0.59 7.56
C PRO A 739 -19.69 0.04 6.24
N SER A 740 -20.97 0.31 5.92
CA SER A 740 -21.61 -0.04 4.65
C SER A 740 -21.56 1.10 3.61
N ARG A 741 -20.81 2.18 3.91
CA ARG A 741 -20.54 3.36 3.08
C ARG A 741 -21.75 4.26 2.86
N LYS A 742 -22.75 4.17 3.73
CA LYS A 742 -23.95 5.01 3.68
C LYS A 742 -23.83 6.17 4.67
N SER A 743 -24.42 7.30 4.32
CA SER A 743 -24.57 8.45 5.21
C SER A 743 -25.93 9.10 4.98
N ASN A 744 -26.56 9.57 6.06
CA ASN A 744 -27.77 10.39 6.01
C ASN A 744 -27.44 11.89 6.03
N GLU A 745 -26.16 12.24 6.16
CA GLU A 745 -25.66 13.60 6.35
C GLU A 745 -25.13 14.19 5.04
N VAL A 746 -25.40 13.58 3.88
CA VAL A 746 -24.98 14.10 2.57
C VAL A 746 -26.13 14.87 1.90
N SER A 747 -25.87 16.11 1.50
CA SER A 747 -26.84 16.97 0.81
C SER A 747 -26.16 18.10 0.02
N GLU A 748 -26.80 18.63 -1.02
CA GLU A 748 -26.21 19.75 -1.77
C GLU A 748 -25.98 20.98 -0.87
N GLN A 749 -26.79 21.14 0.19
CA GLN A 749 -26.66 22.23 1.15
C GLN A 749 -25.37 22.13 2.00
N ASN A 750 -24.90 20.91 2.28
CA ASN A 750 -23.64 20.68 3.00
C ASN A 750 -22.46 20.39 2.05
N GLY A 751 -22.67 20.52 0.75
CA GLY A 751 -21.61 20.48 -0.27
C GLY A 751 -21.44 19.12 -0.95
N VAL A 752 -22.36 18.17 -0.77
CA VAL A 752 -22.30 16.86 -1.43
C VAL A 752 -23.56 16.62 -2.24
N SER A 753 -23.46 16.43 -3.56
CA SER A 753 -24.64 16.06 -4.36
C SER A 753 -25.00 14.59 -4.11
N PRO A 754 -26.20 14.26 -3.59
CA PRO A 754 -26.62 12.87 -3.38
C PRO A 754 -26.76 12.08 -4.69
N ASP A 755 -26.95 12.77 -5.81
CA ASP A 755 -27.07 12.17 -7.14
C ASP A 755 -25.72 11.70 -7.70
N PHE A 756 -24.60 12.14 -7.11
CA PHE A 756 -23.27 11.73 -7.52
C PHE A 756 -22.88 10.42 -6.82
N ALA A 757 -23.13 9.31 -7.51
CA ALA A 757 -22.64 8.01 -7.08
C ALA A 757 -21.10 7.98 -7.04
N VAL A 758 -20.53 7.57 -5.90
CA VAL A 758 -19.08 7.43 -5.75
C VAL A 758 -18.62 6.17 -6.48
N LYS A 759 -17.83 6.35 -7.55
CA LYS A 759 -17.14 5.25 -8.24
C LYS A 759 -15.88 4.89 -7.43
N GLU A 760 -15.85 3.71 -6.86
CA GLU A 760 -14.69 3.25 -6.08
C GLU A 760 -13.62 2.60 -6.97
N VAL A 761 -12.36 2.89 -6.67
CA VAL A 761 -11.17 2.23 -7.22
C VAL A 761 -10.53 1.36 -6.13
N GLN A 762 -10.05 0.18 -6.50
CA GLN A 762 -9.36 -0.72 -5.56
C GLN A 762 -7.95 -0.21 -5.24
N ALA A 763 -7.54 -0.37 -3.98
CA ALA A 763 -6.20 -0.02 -3.53
C ALA A 763 -5.13 -0.93 -4.22
N PRO A 764 -3.98 -0.38 -4.63
CA PRO A 764 -2.87 -1.16 -5.20
C PRO A 764 -2.24 -2.12 -4.21
N SER A 765 -1.47 -3.09 -4.72
CA SER A 765 -0.63 -3.97 -3.88
C SER A 765 0.44 -3.16 -3.13
N ALA A 766 0.93 -3.66 -1.98
CA ALA A 766 2.01 -3.01 -1.22
C ALA A 766 3.25 -2.68 -2.07
N ARG A 767 3.63 -3.60 -2.95
CA ARG A 767 4.70 -3.40 -3.93
C ARG A 767 4.43 -2.21 -4.85
N THR A 768 3.23 -2.15 -5.42
CA THR A 768 2.84 -1.05 -6.31
C THR A 768 2.67 0.27 -5.55
N LEU A 769 2.20 0.24 -4.30
CA LEU A 769 2.14 1.41 -3.42
C LEU A 769 3.54 2.00 -3.18
N ASN A 770 4.53 1.17 -2.87
CA ASN A 770 5.92 1.63 -2.72
C ASN A 770 6.49 2.20 -4.03
N LYS A 771 6.11 1.66 -5.19
CA LYS A 771 6.43 2.27 -6.49
C LYS A 771 5.78 3.64 -6.69
N VAL A 772 4.50 3.80 -6.33
CA VAL A 772 3.81 5.11 -6.39
C VAL A 772 4.55 6.15 -5.54
N LEU A 773 4.95 5.79 -4.32
CA LEU A 773 5.72 6.66 -3.43
C LEU A 773 7.11 7.00 -4.00
N THR A 774 7.78 6.02 -4.59
CA THR A 774 9.09 6.22 -5.25
C THR A 774 8.96 7.14 -6.46
N ALA A 775 7.97 6.90 -7.33
CA ALA A 775 7.70 7.75 -8.49
C ALA A 775 7.31 9.17 -8.08
N TRP A 776 6.53 9.33 -7.00
CA TRP A 776 6.17 10.64 -6.48
C TRP A 776 7.39 11.50 -6.14
N SER A 777 8.46 10.90 -5.60
CA SER A 777 9.70 11.63 -5.26
C SER A 777 10.37 12.33 -6.46
N THR A 778 10.05 11.91 -7.69
CA THR A 778 10.60 12.49 -8.94
C THR A 778 9.60 13.38 -9.68
N VAL A 779 8.29 13.14 -9.53
CA VAL A 779 7.24 13.92 -10.21
C VAL A 779 6.70 15.08 -9.37
N ARG A 780 6.96 15.09 -8.05
CA ARG A 780 6.55 16.17 -7.15
C ARG A 780 7.13 17.53 -7.57
N LYS A 781 6.50 18.61 -7.11
CA LYS A 781 7.05 19.96 -7.30
C LYS A 781 8.36 20.09 -6.51
N PRO A 782 9.49 20.46 -7.15
CA PRO A 782 10.75 20.65 -6.44
C PRO A 782 10.66 21.72 -5.36
N ALA A 783 11.54 21.67 -4.38
CA ALA A 783 11.61 22.67 -3.32
C ALA A 783 12.87 23.54 -3.44
N ASN A 784 12.75 24.83 -3.12
CA ASN A 784 13.82 25.80 -3.01
C ASN A 784 13.79 26.36 -1.58
N VAL A 785 14.62 25.80 -0.70
CA VAL A 785 14.49 25.94 0.74
C VAL A 785 15.71 26.61 1.36
N LEU A 786 15.47 27.55 2.28
CA LEU A 786 16.47 28.09 3.17
C LEU A 786 16.16 27.64 4.61
N LEU A 787 17.00 26.77 5.15
CA LEU A 787 16.92 26.33 6.54
C LEU A 787 17.60 27.37 7.43
N VAL A 788 16.86 27.94 8.38
CA VAL A 788 17.32 29.01 9.29
C VAL A 788 17.27 28.48 10.72
N VAL A 789 18.43 28.19 11.30
CA VAL A 789 18.55 27.54 12.60
C VAL A 789 18.94 28.55 13.67
N ASP A 790 18.14 28.63 14.73
CA ASP A 790 18.43 29.43 15.91
C ASP A 790 19.63 28.83 16.65
N THR A 791 20.61 29.69 16.92
CA THR A 791 21.84 29.37 17.62
C THR A 791 22.07 30.31 18.80
N SER A 792 21.02 30.94 19.32
CA SER A 792 21.07 31.79 20.50
C SER A 792 21.36 31.00 21.79
N GLY A 793 21.66 31.70 22.88
CA GLY A 793 21.94 31.13 24.19
C GLY A 793 20.77 30.33 24.77
N SER A 794 19.53 30.67 24.43
CA SER A 794 18.34 29.91 24.87
C SER A 794 18.34 28.48 24.29
N MET A 795 19.01 28.26 23.16
CA MET A 795 19.18 26.93 22.57
C MET A 795 20.13 26.02 23.36
N ARG A 796 20.90 26.55 24.32
CA ARG A 796 21.67 25.76 25.31
C ARG A 796 20.80 25.19 26.44
N SER A 797 19.59 25.71 26.62
CA SER A 797 18.71 25.22 27.69
C SER A 797 18.32 23.76 27.46
N GLY A 798 18.19 23.01 28.56
CA GLY A 798 17.71 21.64 28.52
C GLY A 798 16.28 21.59 28.02
N VAL A 799 15.99 20.61 27.18
CA VAL A 799 14.70 20.49 26.47
C VAL A 799 13.52 20.44 27.44
N THR A 800 13.65 19.78 28.60
CA THR A 800 12.63 19.67 29.64
C THR A 800 12.87 20.57 30.86
N ALA A 801 13.84 21.48 30.80
CA ALA A 801 14.25 22.25 31.97
C ALA A 801 13.26 23.38 32.28
N GLU A 802 12.70 23.41 33.48
CA GLU A 802 11.87 24.52 33.97
C GLU A 802 12.66 25.82 34.14
N LYS A 803 14.00 25.75 34.17
CA LYS A 803 14.90 26.92 34.27
C LYS A 803 16.14 26.73 33.41
N VAL A 804 16.52 27.79 32.67
CA VAL A 804 17.67 27.82 31.74
C VAL A 804 18.99 27.38 32.40
N ASP A 805 19.12 27.57 33.72
CA ASP A 805 20.31 27.30 34.54
C ASP A 805 20.33 25.91 35.21
N LYS A 806 19.32 25.04 35.00
CA LYS A 806 19.27 23.70 35.62
C LYS A 806 18.91 22.61 34.62
N GLN A 807 19.89 21.76 34.30
CA GLN A 807 19.73 20.46 33.59
C GLN A 807 18.99 19.42 34.46
N THR A 808 17.83 19.74 35.02
CA THR A 808 16.99 18.74 35.71
C THR A 808 16.09 18.08 34.68
N CYS A 809 16.37 16.81 34.38
CA CYS A 809 15.59 15.98 33.47
C CYS A 809 14.26 15.54 34.09
N ASP A 810 13.27 15.30 33.23
CA ASP A 810 12.23 14.33 33.56
C ASP A 810 12.92 12.99 33.92
N PRO A 811 12.64 12.38 35.08
CA PRO A 811 13.20 11.09 35.47
C PRO A 811 13.07 9.99 34.41
N LYS A 812 12.02 10.02 33.59
CA LYS A 812 11.79 9.06 32.50
C LYS A 812 12.79 9.20 31.36
N TRP A 813 13.40 10.38 31.19
CA TRP A 813 14.42 10.63 30.18
C TRP A 813 15.76 10.00 30.57
N LEU A 814 16.09 9.99 31.87
CA LEU A 814 17.30 9.39 32.42
C LEU A 814 17.35 7.86 32.28
N GLU A 815 16.20 7.22 32.12
CA GLU A 815 16.07 5.77 31.88
C GLU A 815 16.42 5.39 30.43
N ARG A 816 16.32 6.32 29.46
CA ARG A 816 16.50 6.07 28.02
C ARG A 816 17.93 6.18 27.51
N ASP A 817 18.77 7.00 28.15
CA ASP A 817 20.22 7.01 27.93
C ASP A 817 20.93 6.72 29.27
N PRO A 818 20.96 5.44 29.68
CA PRO A 818 21.58 5.05 30.95
C PRO A 818 23.10 5.28 30.94
N VAL A 819 23.69 5.56 29.78
CA VAL A 819 25.14 5.73 29.57
C VAL A 819 25.56 7.17 29.86
N THR A 820 24.89 8.17 29.28
CA THR A 820 25.29 9.58 29.45
C THR A 820 24.59 10.27 30.61
N ARG A 821 23.35 9.86 30.95
CA ARG A 821 22.47 10.53 31.93
C ARG A 821 22.38 12.07 31.71
N HIS A 822 22.56 12.51 30.46
CA HIS A 822 22.58 13.92 30.09
C HIS A 822 21.27 14.33 29.44
N CYS A 823 20.69 15.46 29.86
CA CYS A 823 19.59 16.07 29.13
C CYS A 823 20.15 16.87 27.96
N PRO A 824 19.90 16.46 26.70
CA PRO A 824 20.36 17.24 25.56
C PRO A 824 19.70 18.62 25.61
N SER A 825 20.49 19.63 25.26
CA SER A 825 20.00 20.97 24.96
C SER A 825 19.21 20.99 23.65
N LYS A 826 18.41 22.05 23.43
CA LYS A 826 17.62 22.20 22.20
C LYS A 826 18.50 22.08 20.93
N ILE A 827 19.69 22.70 20.93
CA ILE A 827 20.62 22.62 19.81
C ILE A 827 21.22 21.22 19.62
N GLU A 828 21.45 20.47 20.69
CA GLU A 828 22.01 19.11 20.60
C GLU A 828 21.04 18.15 19.92
N LEU A 829 19.73 18.34 20.08
CA LEU A 829 18.73 17.59 19.32
C LEU A 829 18.79 17.89 17.82
N VAL A 830 18.88 19.16 17.43
CA VAL A 830 19.04 19.54 16.01
C VAL A 830 20.31 18.92 15.42
N LYS A 831 21.43 18.95 16.17
CA LYS A 831 22.70 18.34 15.77
C LYS A 831 22.63 16.82 15.65
N LYS A 832 21.91 16.16 16.57
CA LYS A 832 21.75 14.71 16.58
C LYS A 832 21.13 14.21 15.29
N TYR A 833 20.11 14.92 14.77
CA TYR A 833 19.29 14.50 13.61
C TYR A 833 19.60 15.22 12.30
N ARG A 834 20.80 15.81 12.23
CA ARG A 834 21.30 16.54 11.05
C ARG A 834 21.21 15.74 9.74
N THR A 835 21.36 14.42 9.79
CA THR A 835 21.33 13.58 8.59
C THR A 835 19.91 13.44 8.09
N GLU A 836 18.99 13.10 8.99
CA GLU A 836 17.57 12.88 8.72
C GLU A 836 16.91 14.15 8.15
N ILE A 837 17.21 15.32 8.73
CA ILE A 837 16.75 16.63 8.24
C ILE A 837 17.12 16.83 6.75
N VAL A 838 18.35 16.49 6.37
CA VAL A 838 18.86 16.76 5.01
C VAL A 838 18.44 15.67 4.03
N THR A 839 18.29 14.41 4.47
CA THR A 839 17.86 13.30 3.61
C THR A 839 16.42 13.40 3.14
N GLY A 840 15.59 14.23 3.79
CA GLY A 840 14.23 14.49 3.35
C GLY A 840 14.13 15.25 2.01
N PHE A 841 15.24 15.83 1.54
CA PHE A 841 15.30 16.56 0.27
C PHE A 841 15.94 15.70 -0.84
N THR A 842 15.33 15.69 -2.02
CA THR A 842 15.76 14.91 -3.18
C THR A 842 16.77 15.69 -4.03
N ASN A 843 17.33 15.06 -5.06
CA ASN A 843 18.30 15.71 -5.96
C ASN A 843 17.66 16.81 -6.84
N SER A 844 16.33 16.85 -6.94
CA SER A 844 15.63 17.94 -7.64
C SER A 844 15.49 19.20 -6.78
N ASP A 845 15.70 19.10 -5.47
CA ASP A 845 15.57 20.23 -4.56
C ASP A 845 16.84 21.07 -4.46
N ARG A 846 16.65 22.30 -3.99
CA ARG A 846 17.69 23.24 -3.64
C ARG A 846 17.60 23.56 -2.15
N LEU A 847 18.73 23.51 -1.44
CA LEU A 847 18.78 23.72 0.00
C LEU A 847 19.94 24.66 0.36
N GLY A 848 19.65 25.68 1.16
CA GLY A 848 20.62 26.52 1.86
C GLY A 848 20.51 26.36 3.37
N LEU A 849 21.56 26.75 4.09
CA LEU A 849 21.63 26.69 5.55
C LEU A 849 22.18 28.00 6.11
N TRP A 850 21.40 28.62 6.98
CA TRP A 850 21.78 29.76 7.81
C TRP A 850 21.68 29.39 9.28
N ASN A 851 22.52 30.02 10.09
CA ASN A 851 22.30 30.10 11.53
C ASN A 851 22.15 31.56 11.96
N PHE A 852 21.46 31.79 13.07
CA PHE A 852 21.25 33.15 13.57
C PHE A 852 21.33 33.25 15.10
N SER A 853 21.77 34.42 15.56
CA SER A 853 21.94 34.87 16.94
C SER A 853 22.26 36.37 16.93
N SER A 854 22.24 37.07 18.06
CA SER A 854 22.47 38.52 18.11
C SER A 854 23.82 38.92 17.51
N ALA A 855 23.86 40.12 16.94
CA ALA A 855 25.03 40.68 16.25
C ALA A 855 26.35 40.49 17.04
N GLY A 856 27.32 39.84 16.39
CA GLY A 856 28.63 39.51 16.97
C GLY A 856 28.76 38.09 17.54
N TYR A 857 27.63 37.39 17.75
CA TYR A 857 27.57 36.01 18.27
C TYR A 857 27.12 34.97 17.22
N ALA A 858 26.39 35.37 16.17
CA ALA A 858 26.06 34.47 15.05
C ALA A 858 27.31 33.86 14.38
N GLY A 859 28.45 34.55 14.47
CA GLY A 859 29.76 34.15 13.96
C GLY A 859 30.60 35.37 13.56
N LYS A 860 31.89 35.15 13.28
CA LYS A 860 32.79 36.17 12.69
C LYS A 860 33.29 35.68 11.34
N GLY A 861 32.99 36.41 10.27
CA GLY A 861 33.43 36.03 8.93
C GLY A 861 32.71 36.79 7.82
N PRO A 862 33.17 36.67 6.56
CA PRO A 862 32.60 37.38 5.42
C PRO A 862 31.16 36.95 5.08
N SER A 863 30.75 35.74 5.48
CA SER A 863 29.39 35.21 5.32
C SER A 863 28.42 35.62 6.44
N CYS A 864 28.88 36.38 7.43
CA CYS A 864 28.06 36.87 8.53
C CYS A 864 27.61 38.32 8.27
N ARG A 865 26.34 38.59 8.53
CA ARG A 865 25.68 39.90 8.38
C ARG A 865 24.70 40.09 9.53
N ASP A 866 24.92 41.11 10.34
CA ASP A 866 24.07 41.44 11.50
C ASP A 866 23.83 40.21 12.40
N ASP A 867 22.60 39.71 12.45
CA ASP A 867 22.15 38.62 13.33
C ASP A 867 22.25 37.21 12.69
N HIS A 868 22.76 37.05 11.48
CA HIS A 868 22.86 35.73 10.82
C HIS A 868 24.18 35.48 10.11
N CYS A 869 24.49 34.20 9.89
CA CYS A 869 25.60 33.75 9.06
C CYS A 869 25.13 32.70 8.06
N GLU A 870 25.52 32.88 6.81
CA GLU A 870 25.35 31.85 5.79
C GLU A 870 26.40 30.74 5.98
N GLN A 871 25.92 29.53 6.24
CA GLN A 871 26.74 28.31 6.39
C GLN A 871 26.85 27.56 5.07
N HIS A 872 25.79 27.58 4.27
CA HIS A 872 25.74 27.00 2.94
C HIS A 872 24.77 27.78 2.06
N PRO A 873 25.16 28.22 0.85
CA PRO A 873 24.28 28.94 -0.06
C PRO A 873 23.17 28.02 -0.59
N ILE A 874 22.05 28.58 -1.02
CA ILE A 874 20.97 27.80 -1.65
C ILE A 874 21.46 27.24 -2.99
N GLY A 875 21.43 25.91 -3.14
CA GLY A 875 21.89 25.26 -4.36
C GLY A 875 21.40 23.81 -4.48
N PRO A 876 21.57 23.20 -5.68
CA PRO A 876 21.08 21.85 -5.95
C PRO A 876 21.81 20.81 -5.11
N LEU A 877 21.09 19.78 -4.66
CA LEU A 877 21.61 18.74 -3.80
C LEU A 877 22.16 17.52 -4.55
N ASP A 878 23.20 16.94 -3.96
CA ASP A 878 23.75 15.62 -4.27
C ASP A 878 24.25 15.00 -2.94
N GLU A 879 24.71 13.74 -2.98
CA GLU A 879 25.12 13.01 -1.77
C GLU A 879 26.36 13.62 -1.07
N VAL A 880 27.15 14.41 -1.79
CA VAL A 880 28.30 15.13 -1.19
C VAL A 880 27.78 16.34 -0.43
N LYS A 881 26.96 17.18 -1.07
CA LYS A 881 26.40 18.39 -0.44
C LYS A 881 25.49 18.08 0.73
N ARG A 882 24.73 16.97 0.68
CA ARG A 882 23.93 16.54 1.84
C ARG A 882 24.80 16.32 3.07
N ARG A 883 25.93 15.63 2.89
CA ARG A 883 26.90 15.40 3.98
C ARG A 883 27.57 16.68 4.43
N GLU A 884 27.88 17.60 3.51
CA GLU A 884 28.45 18.92 3.85
C GLU A 884 27.48 19.74 4.72
N ILE A 885 26.22 19.87 4.32
CA ILE A 885 25.19 20.58 5.08
C ILE A 885 24.96 19.90 6.43
N ALA A 886 24.88 18.57 6.48
CA ALA A 886 24.74 17.84 7.73
C ALA A 886 25.93 18.13 8.67
N ASN A 887 27.17 18.10 8.17
CA ASN A 887 28.34 18.45 8.97
C ASN A 887 28.29 19.89 9.47
N LYS A 888 27.83 20.84 8.65
CA LYS A 888 27.62 22.23 9.08
C LYS A 888 26.60 22.36 10.21
N ILE A 889 25.52 21.58 10.18
CA ILE A 889 24.55 21.51 11.28
C ILE A 889 25.23 21.01 12.56
N ALA A 890 26.09 19.99 12.48
CA ALA A 890 26.82 19.47 13.65
C ALA A 890 27.72 20.52 14.32
N GLU A 891 28.29 21.41 13.50
CA GLU A 891 29.24 22.46 13.92
C GLU A 891 28.56 23.73 14.44
N LEU A 892 27.23 23.84 14.36
CA LEU A 892 26.53 25.07 14.73
C LEU A 892 26.84 25.52 16.17
N PRO A 893 27.17 26.80 16.40
CA PRO A 893 27.35 27.30 17.74
C PRO A 893 26.01 27.34 18.49
N ALA A 894 26.06 27.60 19.79
CA ALA A 894 24.90 28.07 20.54
C ALA A 894 25.41 29.15 21.48
N ASP A 895 25.23 30.43 21.19
CA ASP A 895 25.65 31.56 22.03
C ASP A 895 24.96 32.85 21.58
N GLY A 896 24.98 33.91 22.40
CA GLY A 896 24.37 35.21 22.09
C GLY A 896 22.86 35.29 22.36
N GLY A 897 22.23 36.40 21.98
CA GLY A 897 20.78 36.61 22.11
C GLY A 897 20.02 36.30 20.82
N THR A 898 18.71 36.53 20.78
CA THR A 898 17.90 36.12 19.60
C THR A 898 17.40 37.32 18.78
N GLY A 899 17.89 37.46 17.54
CA GLY A 899 17.44 38.44 16.54
C GLY A 899 16.48 37.84 15.51
N LEU A 900 15.41 37.19 15.98
CA LEU A 900 14.51 36.37 15.17
C LEU A 900 13.84 37.19 14.06
N PHE A 901 13.23 38.32 14.39
CA PHE A 901 12.36 39.01 13.42
C PHE A 901 13.13 39.61 12.24
N ASP A 902 14.26 40.27 12.50
CA ASP A 902 15.13 40.81 11.45
C ASP A 902 15.73 39.69 10.58
N THR A 903 16.05 38.54 11.18
CA THR A 903 16.56 37.38 10.44
C THR A 903 15.52 36.81 9.50
N VAL A 904 14.26 36.67 9.95
CA VAL A 904 13.17 36.17 9.11
C VAL A 904 12.91 37.12 7.94
N ASP A 905 12.85 38.44 8.17
CA ASP A 905 12.70 39.44 7.09
C ASP A 905 13.81 39.31 6.03
N ARG A 906 15.06 39.14 6.49
CA ARG A 906 16.23 38.98 5.61
C ARG A 906 16.20 37.65 4.85
N ALA A 907 15.84 36.55 5.50
CA ALA A 907 15.74 35.23 4.90
C ALA A 907 14.66 35.22 3.81
N VAL A 908 13.49 35.80 4.09
CA VAL A 908 12.40 35.96 3.10
C VAL A 908 12.86 36.82 1.92
N THR A 909 13.54 37.95 2.20
CA THR A 909 14.09 38.81 1.13
C THR A 909 15.10 38.07 0.25
N THR A 910 15.96 37.25 0.86
CA THR A 910 16.97 36.46 0.14
C THR A 910 16.33 35.38 -0.72
N MET A 911 15.34 34.67 -0.17
CA MET A 911 14.58 33.67 -0.91
C MET A 911 13.86 34.28 -2.12
N ARG A 912 13.34 35.50 -2.01
CA ARG A 912 12.75 36.23 -3.16
C ARG A 912 13.79 36.56 -4.24
N GLN A 913 14.99 36.97 -3.85
CA GLN A 913 16.08 37.21 -4.81
C GLN A 913 16.51 35.94 -5.55
N GLN A 914 16.25 34.76 -4.97
CA GLN A 914 16.54 33.45 -5.55
C GLN A 914 15.27 32.68 -5.90
N PHE A 915 14.17 33.39 -6.14
CA PHE A 915 12.86 32.79 -6.39
C PHE A 915 12.89 31.92 -7.65
N ASP A 916 12.30 30.73 -7.54
CA ASP A 916 12.11 29.81 -8.65
C ASP A 916 10.61 29.52 -8.84
N GLU A 917 10.03 30.02 -9.93
CA GLU A 917 8.61 29.83 -10.28
C GLU A 917 8.20 28.35 -10.36
N LYS A 918 9.15 27.45 -10.61
CA LYS A 918 8.90 26.01 -10.74
C LYS A 918 9.05 25.26 -9.41
N ALA A 919 9.44 25.94 -8.34
CA ALA A 919 9.68 25.33 -7.04
C ALA A 919 8.73 25.86 -5.95
N ILE A 920 8.65 25.11 -4.84
CA ILE A 920 8.12 25.61 -3.58
C ILE A 920 9.23 26.46 -2.93
N ASN A 921 9.03 27.78 -2.87
CA ASN A 921 10.00 28.69 -2.27
C ASN A 921 9.69 28.88 -0.78
N ALA A 922 10.61 28.45 0.08
CA ALA A 922 10.34 28.38 1.51
C ALA A 922 11.55 28.75 2.39
N VAL A 923 11.26 29.42 3.50
CA VAL A 923 12.14 29.60 4.64
C VAL A 923 11.63 28.68 5.74
N VAL A 924 12.50 27.85 6.31
CA VAL A 924 12.15 26.95 7.42
C VAL A 924 12.92 27.42 8.65
N VAL A 925 12.21 27.94 9.65
CA VAL A 925 12.79 28.55 10.85
C VAL A 925 12.68 27.58 12.02
N LEU A 926 13.83 27.21 12.58
CA LEU A 926 13.93 26.35 13.75
C LEU A 926 14.34 27.22 14.93
N SER A 927 13.44 27.50 15.86
CA SER A 927 13.68 28.42 16.97
C SER A 927 12.80 28.08 18.18
N ASP A 928 13.14 28.59 19.36
CA ASP A 928 12.21 28.59 20.49
C ASP A 928 11.26 29.80 20.49
N GLY A 929 11.39 30.66 19.49
CA GLY A 929 10.51 31.79 19.22
C GLY A 929 10.77 33.01 20.09
N LYS A 930 11.80 33.01 20.95
CA LYS A 930 12.16 34.21 21.72
C LYS A 930 12.81 35.24 20.79
N ASN A 931 12.43 36.51 20.91
CA ASN A 931 13.14 37.62 20.27
C ASN A 931 13.65 38.58 21.37
N GLU A 932 14.96 38.73 21.48
CA GLU A 932 15.62 39.46 22.59
C GLU A 932 16.25 40.79 22.15
N LYS A 933 16.09 41.14 20.86
CA LYS A 933 16.66 42.36 20.29
C LYS A 933 15.73 43.55 20.56
N GLU A 934 16.20 44.49 21.38
CA GLU A 934 15.45 45.73 21.70
C GLU A 934 15.36 46.73 20.54
N THR A 935 16.26 46.63 19.55
CA THR A 935 16.30 47.50 18.37
C THR A 935 16.17 46.68 17.09
N GLY A 936 15.19 46.94 16.24
CA GLY A 936 14.91 46.12 15.05
C GLY A 936 13.42 46.10 14.72
N LEU A 937 13.00 45.15 13.89
CA LEU A 937 11.58 44.91 13.64
C LEU A 937 10.89 44.36 14.89
N ASP A 938 9.67 44.84 15.16
CA ASP A 938 8.73 44.12 16.01
C ASP A 938 7.92 43.09 15.20
N LEU A 939 7.17 42.22 15.90
CA LEU A 939 6.37 41.17 15.27
C LEU A 939 5.32 41.73 14.30
N ALA A 940 4.68 42.85 14.62
CA ALA A 940 3.64 43.44 13.78
C ALA A 940 4.25 43.97 12.47
N GLN A 941 5.38 44.65 12.55
CA GLN A 941 6.15 45.15 11.42
C GLN A 941 6.67 44.01 10.54
N LEU A 942 7.20 42.93 11.14
CA LEU A 942 7.62 41.74 10.40
C LEU A 942 6.44 41.13 9.64
N VAL A 943 5.33 40.86 10.35
CA VAL A 943 4.12 40.26 9.77
C VAL A 943 3.59 41.10 8.61
N GLU A 944 3.57 42.43 8.75
CA GLU A 944 3.17 43.33 7.66
C GLU A 944 4.09 43.21 6.44
N ARG A 945 5.42 43.21 6.65
CA ARG A 945 6.41 43.12 5.57
C ARG A 945 6.35 41.80 4.81
N ILE A 946 6.23 40.67 5.51
CA ILE A 946 6.18 39.36 4.86
C ILE A 946 4.81 39.11 4.20
N LYS A 947 3.71 39.70 4.72
CA LYS A 947 2.38 39.68 4.10
C LYS A 947 2.28 40.50 2.83
N ALA A 948 2.81 41.74 2.83
CA ALA A 948 2.62 42.73 1.76
C ALA A 948 3.17 42.29 0.38
N THR A 949 3.87 41.17 0.33
CA THR A 949 4.61 40.68 -0.83
C THR A 949 4.21 39.25 -1.24
N ALA A 950 3.07 38.74 -0.74
CA ALA A 950 2.49 37.44 -1.10
C ALA A 950 1.86 37.37 -2.52
N GLY A 951 2.27 38.27 -3.42
CA GLY A 951 1.79 38.38 -4.81
C GLY A 951 2.43 37.35 -5.75
N SER A 952 3.19 37.81 -6.76
CA SER A 952 3.78 36.96 -7.81
C SER A 952 4.92 36.05 -7.34
N GLU A 953 5.56 36.35 -6.21
CA GLU A 953 6.70 35.61 -5.65
C GLU A 953 6.41 35.08 -4.22
N PRO A 954 5.47 34.13 -4.07
CA PRO A 954 5.07 33.65 -2.74
C PRO A 954 6.21 32.87 -2.07
N VAL A 955 6.78 33.44 -1.01
CA VAL A 955 7.73 32.77 -0.10
C VAL A 955 6.99 32.39 1.18
N ARG A 956 7.04 31.11 1.53
CA ARG A 956 6.43 30.59 2.78
C ARG A 956 7.44 30.50 3.90
N VAL A 957 7.04 30.88 5.09
CA VAL A 957 7.85 30.79 6.30
C VAL A 957 7.28 29.70 7.19
N PHE A 958 7.80 28.49 7.08
CA PHE A 958 7.45 27.41 8.00
C PHE A 958 8.22 27.61 9.29
N THR A 959 7.54 27.52 10.43
CA THR A 959 8.16 27.66 11.73
C THR A 959 8.04 26.36 12.50
N LEU A 960 9.11 25.98 13.19
CA LEU A 960 9.12 24.84 14.09
C LEU A 960 9.62 25.32 15.45
N ALA A 961 8.73 25.27 16.43
CA ALA A 961 9.00 25.68 17.79
C ALA A 961 9.57 24.53 18.63
N TYR A 962 10.64 24.81 19.37
CA TYR A 962 11.28 23.84 20.28
C TYR A 962 11.36 24.36 21.70
N GLY A 963 10.91 23.54 22.63
CA GLY A 963 10.96 23.85 24.04
C GLY A 963 9.65 23.49 24.73
N PHE A 964 9.82 22.93 25.92
CA PHE A 964 8.75 22.28 26.67
C PHE A 964 8.43 23.06 27.95
N SER A 965 9.15 24.15 28.18
CA SER A 965 8.92 25.00 29.33
C SER A 965 7.69 25.91 29.08
N PRO A 966 6.99 26.31 30.15
CA PRO A 966 5.97 27.35 30.03
C PRO A 966 6.49 28.66 29.42
N GLU A 967 7.78 28.96 29.57
CA GLU A 967 8.41 30.15 28.97
C GLU A 967 8.52 30.08 27.43
N ASP A 968 8.48 28.87 26.86
CA ASP A 968 8.49 28.67 25.40
C ASP A 968 7.09 28.89 24.79
N ALA A 969 6.04 29.01 25.61
CA ALA A 969 4.66 29.20 25.14
C ALA A 969 4.45 30.53 24.40
N THR A 970 5.13 31.60 24.82
CA THR A 970 5.03 32.90 24.14
C THR A 970 5.72 32.87 22.78
N GLY A 971 6.91 32.28 22.70
CA GLY A 971 7.65 32.14 21.44
C GLY A 971 6.90 31.30 20.40
N ARG A 972 6.19 30.26 20.85
CA ARG A 972 5.30 29.46 19.99
C ARG A 972 4.22 30.30 19.30
N GLU A 973 3.56 31.19 20.05
CA GLU A 973 2.51 32.05 19.49
C GLU A 973 3.08 33.08 18.50
N GLU A 974 4.29 33.57 18.71
CA GLU A 974 4.98 34.47 17.77
C GLU A 974 5.36 33.74 16.47
N LEU A 975 5.98 32.55 16.59
CA LEU A 975 6.31 31.69 15.44
C LEU A 975 5.07 31.28 14.65
N LYS A 976 3.95 31.03 15.33
CA LYS A 976 2.65 30.75 14.70
C LYS A 976 2.17 31.93 13.86
N LYS A 977 2.20 33.15 14.41
CA LYS A 977 1.83 34.37 13.68
C LYS A 977 2.71 34.62 12.46
N ILE A 978 4.02 34.32 12.55
CA ILE A 978 4.95 34.43 11.42
C ILE A 978 4.58 33.46 10.29
N ALA A 979 4.31 32.19 10.61
CA ALA A 979 3.92 31.20 9.61
C ALA A 979 2.57 31.54 8.96
N GLU A 980 1.56 31.87 9.76
CA GLU A 980 0.23 32.25 9.29
C GLU A 980 0.27 33.49 8.39
N ALA A 981 1.19 34.41 8.63
CA ALA A 981 1.38 35.61 7.81
C ALA A 981 1.80 35.31 6.37
N THR A 982 2.37 34.13 6.10
CA THR A 982 2.75 33.68 4.76
C THR A 982 1.95 32.46 4.29
N ALA A 983 0.83 32.18 4.97
CA ALA A 983 -0.02 31.00 4.75
C ALA A 983 0.77 29.68 4.80
N ALA A 984 1.78 29.60 5.68
CA ALA A 984 2.60 28.44 5.94
C ALA A 984 2.14 27.72 7.23
N GLY A 985 2.62 26.50 7.44
CA GLY A 985 2.38 25.74 8.67
C GLY A 985 3.31 26.16 9.81
N ALA A 986 2.75 26.27 11.01
CA ALA A 986 3.51 26.32 12.27
C ALA A 986 3.46 24.94 12.92
N TYR A 987 4.62 24.44 13.31
CA TYR A 987 4.82 23.12 13.90
C TYR A 987 5.41 23.26 15.29
N GLU A 988 5.10 22.30 16.15
CA GLU A 988 5.59 22.28 17.52
C GLU A 988 6.10 20.87 17.82
N ALA A 989 7.33 20.77 18.32
CA ALA A 989 7.81 19.56 18.95
C ALA A 989 7.42 19.59 20.43
N ALA A 990 6.20 19.15 20.73
CA ALA A 990 5.58 19.28 22.06
C ALA A 990 5.72 18.02 22.95
N ASP A 991 6.13 16.87 22.39
CA ASP A 991 6.49 15.67 23.16
C ASP A 991 8.01 15.36 23.05
N PRO A 992 8.77 15.36 24.17
CA PRO A 992 10.21 15.07 24.15
C PRO A 992 10.53 13.66 23.66
N SER A 993 9.53 12.77 23.64
CA SER A 993 9.67 11.40 23.19
C SER A 993 9.58 11.24 21.67
N THR A 994 8.76 12.05 20.99
CA THR A 994 8.54 11.99 19.54
C THR A 994 9.22 13.11 18.77
N ILE A 995 9.91 14.04 19.46
CA ILE A 995 10.59 15.22 18.89
C ILE A 995 11.39 14.94 17.61
N THR A 996 11.93 13.73 17.43
CA THR A 996 12.69 13.34 16.24
C THR A 996 11.79 13.19 15.01
N ASP A 997 10.72 12.41 15.16
CA ASP A 997 9.77 12.13 14.09
C ASP A 997 9.00 13.41 13.77
N ASP A 998 8.64 14.20 14.79
CA ASP A 998 7.97 15.50 14.64
C ASP A 998 8.86 16.51 13.90
N LEU A 999 10.15 16.56 14.24
CA LEU A 999 11.13 17.42 13.58
C LEU A 999 11.26 17.13 12.10
N VAL A 1000 11.55 15.87 11.77
CA VAL A 1000 11.77 15.46 10.39
C VAL A 1000 10.48 15.53 9.59
N ALA A 1001 9.34 15.12 10.16
CA ALA A 1001 8.04 15.22 9.50
C ALA A 1001 7.66 16.69 9.27
N ALA A 1002 7.81 17.59 10.25
CA ALA A 1002 7.49 19.01 10.10
C ALA A 1002 8.31 19.68 8.99
N ILE A 1003 9.60 19.33 8.86
CA ILE A 1003 10.44 19.88 7.80
C ILE A 1003 10.09 19.26 6.44
N THR A 1004 9.98 17.93 6.37
CA THR A 1004 9.95 17.20 5.08
C THR A 1004 8.55 17.00 4.52
N SER A 1005 7.51 17.01 5.35
CA SER A 1005 6.11 16.87 4.89
C SER A 1005 5.64 18.02 4.02
N ASN A 1006 6.38 19.14 3.99
CA ASN A 1006 6.04 20.32 3.22
C ASN A 1006 6.58 20.32 1.78
N PHE A 1007 7.49 19.39 1.45
CA PHE A 1007 8.31 19.42 0.25
C PHE A 1007 8.23 18.15 -0.59
#